data_AF-A0A356V4G8-F1
#
_entry.id   AF-A0A356V4G8-F1
#
_cell.length_a   1.000
_cell.length_b   1.000
_cell.length_c   1.000
_cell.angle_alpha   90.00
_cell.angle_beta   90.00
_cell.angle_gamma   90.00
#
_symmetry.space_group_name_H-M   'P 1'
#
loop_
_entity.id
_entity.type
_entity.pdbx_description
1 polymer ?
#
loop_
_entity_poly.entity_id
_entity_poly.type
_entity_poly.pdbx_seq_one_letter_code
_entity_poly.pdbx_strand_id
1 'polypeptide(L)'
;MRIYIHIGLEHCGAERIQSVLEEKRGQLSNKGVLFAKSPGGKNHTRLFMAATDPDHIDPLRFFRGFSNPDKQAALARAVSADLAAEVAKTNPDILILSAIQFSSGLRTDSELQRLKSMLLPLSDDIRIIAHVDEQARVFCKHYAEQIYLGRTKSAEVELGISSKPNWRKTALALREPQNPAANQFAEMQAPPFWLDYAALVDQWQAVFGKGRVILRPYDADLFNSRKVTDEIRACFGIKQNIGKSDSAKPAGQPSAASLTRGRLMNEAMAKLLKSGCVIPRKLWRQLLREVAIAGDALDPGQFCALSGTFAAGNKALLKQHPALTADCLKPDPSKTGWQEADPEFGFRATQYLAAFMPRIEKATVEARKSARKASIEIPELDLSETAKKLMNPQAMENYNRMKGGAFAPHNRIGRVDEITDHPAYKPIKPRKLKKGSSGNVVVGCMKNEGPYIVEWVAYHRAIGVDNFIIYTNDCSDGTSEILDRLQEMGIVQHRNNDVWKGNSPQQHALNTSLKENVIKNADWIAHIDVDEFMNIRCGNGTLDDLFARIPDATALAMTWRLFGHNDVVQLNDDKMVIEQFDHAAPKFCPKPHTVWGFKTMFKNDGAYAKFSCHRPNKLFDNARGRVKWVNGSGLPMGNDVKEKGWRSSKATIGYDLIQLNHYALRSAESYLIKRQRGRALHVDRSIGINYWVRMDWNDHKDITIQRNTTRTRAELDTLLQDDTLRKWHGKAQDWHRAKAAELHKMDEFSDLYKQALDIKMSAMERVAYSLALDMES
;
A
#
# COMPACT_ATOMS: atom_id res chain seq x y z
N MET A 1 -17.35 24.71 5.09
CA MET A 1 -16.98 23.31 5.42
C MET A 1 -17.05 23.10 6.92
N ARG A 2 -17.53 21.94 7.40
CA ARG A 2 -17.46 21.52 8.81
C ARG A 2 -16.32 20.51 9.01
N ILE A 3 -15.55 20.64 10.09
CA ILE A 3 -14.48 19.71 10.43
C ILE A 3 -14.93 18.83 11.60
N TYR A 4 -14.88 17.51 11.42
CA TYR A 4 -15.00 16.55 12.52
C TYR A 4 -13.62 15.99 12.89
N ILE A 5 -13.22 16.18 14.14
CA ILE A 5 -12.06 15.53 14.73
C ILE A 5 -12.58 14.35 15.55
N HIS A 6 -12.42 13.15 15.01
CA HIS A 6 -12.68 11.92 15.72
C HIS A 6 -11.44 11.53 16.53
N ILE A 7 -11.51 11.76 17.85
CA ILE A 7 -10.37 11.61 18.75
C ILE A 7 -10.09 10.17 19.16
N GLY A 8 -10.95 9.24 18.73
CA GLY A 8 -10.70 7.81 18.66
C GLY A 8 -10.20 7.20 19.96
N LEU A 9 -11.04 7.13 21.00
CA LEU A 9 -10.69 6.45 22.23
C LEU A 9 -10.28 4.99 21.96
N GLU A 10 -9.19 4.57 22.60
CA GLU A 10 -8.64 3.23 22.45
C GLU A 10 -9.67 2.19 22.85
N HIS A 11 -9.78 1.13 22.05
CA HIS A 11 -10.72 0.02 22.22
C HIS A 11 -12.22 0.37 22.19
N CYS A 12 -12.59 1.61 21.84
CA CYS A 12 -13.96 2.04 21.60
C CYS A 12 -14.29 2.15 20.10
N GLY A 13 -13.76 1.21 19.29
CA GLY A 13 -14.13 1.09 17.87
C GLY A 13 -13.45 2.06 16.90
N ALA A 14 -12.48 2.85 17.36
CA ALA A 14 -11.83 3.85 16.53
C ALA A 14 -11.15 3.28 15.26
N GLU A 15 -10.41 2.19 15.41
CA GLU A 15 -9.74 1.51 14.29
C GLU A 15 -10.76 0.99 13.26
N ARG A 16 -11.92 0.55 13.74
CA ARG A 16 -13.00 0.05 12.89
C ARG A 16 -13.63 1.17 12.09
N ILE A 17 -13.92 2.32 12.72
CA ILE A 17 -14.38 3.52 12.01
C ILE A 17 -13.37 3.94 10.95
N GLN A 18 -12.08 4.02 11.29
CA GLN A 18 -11.01 4.40 10.36
C GLN A 18 -10.92 3.45 9.16
N SER A 19 -11.00 2.13 9.40
CA SER A 19 -11.03 1.12 8.34
C SER A 19 -12.19 1.30 7.38
N VAL A 20 -13.39 1.58 7.89
CA VAL A 20 -14.58 1.74 7.04
C VAL A 20 -14.54 3.08 6.31
N LEU A 21 -14.08 4.16 6.95
CA LEU A 21 -13.88 5.46 6.29
C LEU A 21 -12.86 5.36 5.14
N GLU A 22 -11.77 4.61 5.34
CA GLU A 22 -10.79 4.33 4.28
C GLU A 22 -11.42 3.53 3.13
N GLU A 23 -12.14 2.45 3.43
CA GLU A 23 -12.85 1.62 2.45
C GLU A 23 -13.86 2.44 1.64
N LYS A 24 -14.60 3.36 2.29
CA LYS A 24 -15.66 4.17 1.70
C LYS A 24 -15.19 5.51 1.13
N ARG A 25 -13.88 5.81 1.15
CA ARG A 25 -13.32 7.12 0.77
C ARG A 25 -13.84 7.67 -0.56
N GLY A 26 -13.90 6.85 -1.61
CA GLY A 26 -14.44 7.27 -2.91
C GLY A 26 -15.94 7.61 -2.87
N GLN A 27 -16.73 6.81 -2.14
CA GLN A 27 -18.16 7.06 -1.98
C GLN A 27 -18.45 8.31 -1.14
N LEU A 28 -17.63 8.56 -0.11
CA LEU A 28 -17.68 9.75 0.73
C LEU A 28 -17.35 11.01 -0.09
N SER A 29 -16.29 10.95 -0.91
CA SER A 29 -15.88 12.06 -1.76
C SER A 29 -16.99 12.50 -2.72
N ASN A 30 -17.71 11.56 -3.32
CA ASN A 30 -18.85 11.83 -4.21
C ASN A 30 -20.07 12.45 -3.49
N LYS A 31 -20.02 12.60 -2.17
CA LYS A 31 -21.09 13.12 -1.31
C LYS A 31 -20.65 14.38 -0.55
N GLY A 32 -19.57 15.03 -0.99
CA GLY A 32 -19.03 16.23 -0.32
C GLY A 32 -18.32 15.93 1.00
N VAL A 33 -17.95 14.67 1.27
CA VAL A 33 -17.26 14.28 2.50
C VAL A 33 -15.83 13.88 2.20
N LEU A 34 -14.89 14.66 2.69
CA LEU A 34 -13.47 14.35 2.64
C LEU A 34 -13.05 13.66 3.94
N PHE A 35 -12.77 12.37 3.88
CA PHE A 35 -11.85 11.77 4.83
C PHE A 35 -10.45 12.03 4.29
N ALA A 36 -9.61 12.81 4.97
CA ALA A 36 -8.33 13.28 4.41
C ALA A 36 -7.31 12.15 4.24
N LYS A 37 -6.39 12.28 3.27
CA LYS A 37 -5.30 11.32 3.03
C LYS A 37 -3.94 11.89 3.43
N SER A 38 -3.73 13.18 3.18
CA SER A 38 -2.46 13.88 3.47
C SER A 38 -1.92 13.70 4.90
N PRO A 39 -2.73 13.78 5.99
CA PRO A 39 -2.23 13.56 7.35
C PRO A 39 -2.05 12.07 7.71
N GLY A 40 -2.36 11.14 6.80
CA GLY A 40 -2.30 9.69 6.96
C GLY A 40 -3.45 9.00 6.22
N GLY A 41 -3.19 7.87 5.55
CA GLY A 41 -4.20 7.20 4.71
C GLY A 41 -5.36 6.52 5.47
N LYS A 42 -5.16 6.14 6.73
CA LYS A 42 -6.18 5.46 7.55
C LYS A 42 -6.28 6.04 8.95
N ASN A 43 -5.14 6.18 9.61
CA ASN A 43 -4.99 6.86 10.89
C ASN A 43 -4.15 8.11 10.64
N HIS A 44 -4.64 9.28 11.05
CA HIS A 44 -4.01 10.59 10.79
C HIS A 44 -2.84 10.88 11.73
N THR A 45 -1.92 9.91 11.81
CA THR A 45 -0.76 9.94 12.71
C THR A 45 0.18 11.11 12.44
N ARG A 46 0.29 11.60 11.19
CA ARG A 46 1.13 12.77 10.88
C ARG A 46 0.58 14.03 11.55
N LEU A 47 -0.75 14.19 11.54
CA LEU A 47 -1.42 15.31 12.22
C LEU A 47 -1.28 15.22 13.73
N PHE A 48 -1.39 14.02 14.32
CA PHE A 48 -1.12 13.82 15.75
C PHE A 48 0.32 14.23 16.12
N MET A 49 1.34 13.69 15.44
CA MET A 49 2.75 14.03 15.72
C MET A 49 3.07 15.52 15.48
N ALA A 50 2.38 16.15 14.53
CA ALA A 50 2.49 17.59 14.30
C ALA A 50 1.85 18.44 15.41
N ALA A 51 0.87 17.90 16.14
CA ALA A 51 0.17 18.59 17.21
C ALA A 51 0.82 18.44 18.60
N THR A 52 1.57 17.36 18.85
CA THR A 52 2.23 17.11 20.14
C THR A 52 3.25 18.20 20.48
N ASP A 53 3.45 18.47 21.77
CA ASP A 53 4.42 19.47 22.20
C ASP A 53 5.87 19.01 21.92
N PRO A 54 6.83 19.94 21.68
CA PRO A 54 8.19 19.57 21.31
C PRO A 54 8.90 18.63 22.30
N ASP A 55 8.65 18.79 23.60
CA ASP A 55 9.15 17.98 24.71
C ASP A 55 8.36 16.67 24.93
N HIS A 56 7.19 16.54 24.31
CA HIS A 56 6.40 15.32 24.33
C HIS A 56 6.85 14.36 23.21
N ILE A 57 7.81 13.48 23.53
CA ILE A 57 8.35 12.48 22.59
C ILE A 57 7.66 11.14 22.83
N ASP A 58 6.41 11.03 22.39
CA ASP A 58 5.63 9.80 22.52
C ASP A 58 6.26 8.64 21.68
N PRO A 59 5.87 7.36 21.95
CA PRO A 59 6.41 6.22 21.24
C PRO A 59 6.31 6.32 19.70
N LEU A 60 5.19 6.82 19.18
CA LEU A 60 4.97 6.96 17.75
C LEU A 60 5.93 7.99 17.16
N ARG A 61 6.06 9.16 17.78
CA ARG A 61 6.99 10.21 17.35
C ARG A 61 8.45 9.74 17.40
N PHE A 62 8.83 8.98 18.43
CA PHE A 62 10.16 8.38 18.53
C PHE A 62 10.43 7.38 17.40
N PHE A 63 9.58 6.36 17.24
CA PHE A 63 9.80 5.31 16.25
C PHE A 63 9.66 5.79 14.80
N ARG A 64 9.06 6.96 14.57
CA ARG A 64 8.97 7.62 13.26
C ARG A 64 10.06 8.66 13.01
N GLY A 65 11.02 8.83 13.94
CA GLY A 65 12.18 9.71 13.75
C GLY A 65 11.89 11.21 13.92
N PHE A 66 10.79 11.55 14.59
CA PHE A 66 10.34 12.92 14.82
C PHE A 66 10.64 13.44 16.24
N SER A 67 11.48 12.75 17.01
CA SER A 67 11.90 13.19 18.36
C SER A 67 12.56 14.57 18.38
N ASN A 68 13.23 14.96 17.30
CA ASN A 68 13.84 16.27 17.18
C ASN A 68 12.75 17.37 16.98
N PRO A 69 12.77 18.46 17.77
CA PRO A 69 11.80 19.56 17.66
C PRO A 69 11.71 20.20 16.28
N ASP A 70 12.82 20.44 15.59
CA ASP A 70 12.83 21.08 14.27
C ASP A 70 12.18 20.18 13.21
N LYS A 71 12.45 18.87 13.27
CA LYS A 71 11.78 17.89 12.40
C LYS A 71 10.28 17.86 12.64
N GLN A 72 9.86 18.00 13.90
CA GLN A 72 8.44 18.04 14.26
C GLN A 72 7.77 19.34 13.79
N ALA A 73 8.43 20.48 13.93
CA ALA A 73 7.93 21.77 13.42
C ALA A 73 7.84 21.78 11.88
N ALA A 74 8.82 21.18 11.19
CA ALA A 74 8.78 21.00 9.74
C ALA A 74 7.63 20.08 9.32
N LEU A 75 7.40 18.99 10.06
CA LEU A 75 6.23 18.12 9.85
C LEU A 75 4.92 18.88 10.01
N ALA A 76 4.81 19.73 11.04
CA ALA A 76 3.60 20.52 11.26
C ALA A 76 3.30 21.47 10.10
N ARG A 77 4.32 22.18 9.57
CA ARG A 77 4.17 23.02 8.37
C ARG A 77 3.74 22.21 7.16
N ALA A 78 4.39 21.08 6.90
CA ALA A 78 4.08 20.21 5.77
C ALA A 78 2.65 19.66 5.85
N VAL A 79 2.24 19.12 6.99
CA VAL A 79 0.89 18.57 7.19
C VAL A 79 -0.18 19.64 7.00
N SER A 80 0.02 20.85 7.53
CA SER A 80 -0.93 21.95 7.33
C SER A 80 -1.05 22.34 5.86
N ALA A 81 0.09 22.44 5.14
CA ALA A 81 0.10 22.78 3.72
C ALA A 81 -0.55 21.70 2.85
N ASP A 82 -0.18 20.42 3.07
CA ASP A 82 -0.73 19.28 2.33
C ASP A 82 -2.25 19.15 2.55
N LEU A 83 -2.70 19.31 3.79
CA LEU A 83 -4.12 19.24 4.13
C LEU A 83 -4.90 20.42 3.53
N ALA A 84 -4.34 21.63 3.55
CA ALA A 84 -4.95 22.80 2.92
C ALA A 84 -5.07 22.62 1.40
N ALA A 85 -4.03 22.10 0.75
CA ALA A 85 -4.07 21.78 -0.68
C ALA A 85 -5.11 20.70 -1.01
N GLU A 86 -5.21 19.64 -0.19
CA GLU A 86 -6.22 18.59 -0.37
C GLU A 86 -7.65 19.13 -0.22
N VAL A 87 -7.90 19.98 0.77
CA VAL A 87 -9.21 20.63 0.99
C VAL A 87 -9.53 21.59 -0.16
N ALA A 88 -8.60 22.45 -0.57
CA ALA A 88 -8.81 23.39 -1.66
C ALA A 88 -9.14 22.67 -2.98
N LYS A 89 -8.46 21.55 -3.25
CA LYS A 89 -8.69 20.74 -4.45
C LYS A 89 -10.06 20.07 -4.48
N THR A 90 -10.56 19.63 -3.33
CA THR A 90 -11.78 18.82 -3.24
C THR A 90 -13.02 19.63 -2.87
N ASN A 91 -12.83 20.82 -2.29
CA ASN A 91 -13.87 21.73 -1.80
C ASN A 91 -15.04 21.01 -1.07
N PRO A 92 -14.76 20.26 0.01
CA PRO A 92 -15.77 19.42 0.63
C PRO A 92 -16.68 20.20 1.60
N ASP A 93 -17.90 19.69 1.81
CA ASP A 93 -18.81 20.18 2.84
C ASP A 93 -18.37 19.73 4.23
N ILE A 94 -17.85 18.50 4.33
CA ILE A 94 -17.43 17.86 5.56
C ILE A 94 -15.99 17.36 5.42
N LEU A 95 -15.12 17.74 6.35
CA LEU A 95 -13.78 17.18 6.53
C LEU A 95 -13.78 16.28 7.78
N ILE A 96 -13.38 15.02 7.64
CA ILE A 96 -13.19 14.08 8.74
C ILE A 96 -11.69 13.87 8.96
N LEU A 97 -11.26 14.14 10.19
CA LEU A 97 -9.92 13.87 10.69
C LEU A 97 -10.02 12.86 11.83
N SER A 98 -9.21 11.80 11.80
CA SER A 98 -9.24 10.78 12.85
C SER A 98 -7.86 10.25 13.19
N ALA A 99 -7.51 10.34 14.48
CA ALA A 99 -6.38 9.63 15.04
C ALA A 99 -6.74 9.05 16.41
N ILE A 100 -6.40 7.77 16.63
CA ILE A 100 -6.66 7.08 17.91
C ILE A 100 -5.81 7.67 19.04
N GLN A 101 -4.69 8.30 18.68
CA GLN A 101 -3.76 8.96 19.59
C GLN A 101 -4.25 10.31 20.10
N PHE A 102 -5.31 10.90 19.52
CA PHE A 102 -5.73 12.25 19.93
C PHE A 102 -6.21 12.27 21.38
N SER A 103 -7.07 11.34 21.79
CA SER A 103 -7.55 11.29 23.18
C SER A 103 -6.47 10.83 24.17
N SER A 104 -5.60 9.91 23.77
CA SER A 104 -4.61 9.30 24.68
C SER A 104 -3.27 10.04 24.74
N GLY A 105 -2.95 10.83 23.70
CA GLY A 105 -1.67 11.52 23.56
C GLY A 105 -1.75 13.04 23.72
N LEU A 106 -2.82 13.73 23.29
CA LEU A 106 -2.91 15.18 23.47
C LEU A 106 -3.37 15.51 24.90
N ARG A 107 -2.40 15.80 25.76
CA ARG A 107 -2.55 15.89 27.22
C ARG A 107 -2.57 17.33 27.73
N THR A 108 -1.96 18.27 27.02
CA THR A 108 -1.88 19.69 27.41
C THR A 108 -2.81 20.56 26.57
N ASP A 109 -3.14 21.73 27.10
CA ASP A 109 -3.92 22.72 26.35
C ASP A 109 -3.11 23.29 25.19
N SER A 110 -1.78 23.40 25.31
CA SER A 110 -0.89 23.81 24.22
C SER A 110 -0.95 22.88 23.01
N GLU A 111 -1.00 21.57 23.22
CA GLU A 111 -1.17 20.57 22.15
C GLU A 111 -2.51 20.71 21.43
N LEU A 112 -3.59 20.89 22.18
CA LEU A 112 -4.92 21.11 21.62
C LEU A 112 -4.99 22.46 20.87
N GLN A 113 -4.37 23.52 21.40
CA GLN A 113 -4.31 24.83 20.74
C GLN A 113 -3.47 24.78 19.46
N ARG A 114 -2.40 23.97 19.43
CA ARG A 114 -1.61 23.71 18.22
C ARG A 114 -2.46 23.01 17.16
N LEU A 115 -3.15 21.94 17.53
CA LEU A 115 -4.08 21.24 16.63
C LEU A 115 -5.15 22.21 16.10
N LYS A 116 -5.76 23.02 16.97
CA LYS A 116 -6.75 24.03 16.57
C LYS A 116 -6.15 25.04 15.58
N SER A 117 -4.98 25.59 15.89
CA SER A 117 -4.28 26.55 15.02
C SER A 117 -3.97 26.00 13.63
N MET A 118 -3.66 24.71 13.52
CA MET A 118 -3.44 24.05 12.22
C MET A 118 -4.72 23.95 11.38
N LEU A 119 -5.89 23.93 12.02
CA LEU A 119 -7.18 23.69 11.36
C LEU A 119 -8.00 24.97 11.13
N LEU A 120 -7.79 26.01 11.94
CA LEU A 120 -8.47 27.30 11.80
C LEU A 120 -8.37 27.93 10.40
N PRO A 121 -7.25 27.83 9.65
CA PRO A 121 -7.19 28.32 8.28
C PRO A 121 -8.17 27.62 7.32
N LEU A 122 -8.65 26.43 7.67
CA LEU A 122 -9.58 25.65 6.86
C LEU A 122 -11.03 25.91 7.25
N SER A 123 -11.31 25.98 8.56
CA SER A 123 -12.62 26.31 9.12
C SER A 123 -12.55 26.49 10.64
N ASP A 124 -13.45 27.32 11.17
CA ASP A 124 -13.76 27.46 12.60
C ASP A 124 -14.91 26.55 13.09
N ASP A 125 -15.70 25.94 12.18
CA ASP A 125 -16.74 24.98 12.54
C ASP A 125 -16.16 23.58 12.78
N ILE A 126 -15.45 23.46 13.90
CA ILE A 126 -14.81 22.22 14.34
C ILE A 126 -15.71 21.50 15.37
N ARG A 127 -15.86 20.19 15.24
CA ARG A 127 -16.61 19.30 16.13
C ARG A 127 -15.74 18.13 16.55
N ILE A 128 -15.74 17.81 17.83
CA ILE A 128 -14.93 16.74 18.41
C ILE A 128 -15.86 15.56 18.70
N ILE A 129 -15.52 14.37 18.18
CA ILE A 129 -16.30 13.16 18.39
C ILE A 129 -15.46 12.09 19.08
N ALA A 130 -16.03 11.42 20.07
CA ALA A 130 -15.46 10.23 20.69
C ALA A 130 -16.53 9.18 21.00
N HIS A 131 -16.17 7.92 20.82
CA HIS A 131 -16.98 6.79 21.28
C HIS A 131 -16.48 6.31 22.63
N VAL A 132 -17.39 6.04 23.56
CA VAL A 132 -17.08 5.62 24.94
C VAL A 132 -17.79 4.31 25.29
N ASP A 133 -17.15 3.54 26.15
CA ASP A 133 -17.69 2.36 26.83
C ASP A 133 -17.40 2.55 28.33
N GLU A 134 -17.91 1.68 29.18
CA GLU A 134 -17.67 1.75 30.61
C GLU A 134 -16.15 1.62 30.93
N GLN A 135 -15.68 2.46 31.86
CA GLN A 135 -14.25 2.70 32.09
C GLN A 135 -13.47 1.46 32.54
N ALA A 136 -14.05 0.56 33.35
CA ALA A 136 -13.36 -0.67 33.74
C ALA A 136 -13.16 -1.61 32.53
N ARG A 137 -14.14 -1.71 31.63
CA ARG A 137 -14.01 -2.48 30.37
C ARG A 137 -12.93 -1.90 29.47
N VAL A 138 -12.92 -0.57 29.30
CA VAL A 138 -11.92 0.12 28.49
C VAL A 138 -10.52 -0.02 29.11
N PHE A 139 -10.42 0.13 30.43
CA PHE A 139 -9.18 -0.04 31.17
C PHE A 139 -8.59 -1.44 31.00
N CYS A 140 -9.37 -2.51 31.12
CA CYS A 140 -8.87 -3.88 30.97
C CYS A 140 -8.17 -4.09 29.61
N LYS A 141 -8.79 -3.59 28.53
CA LYS A 141 -8.24 -3.68 27.17
C LYS A 141 -7.00 -2.81 27.01
N HIS A 142 -7.03 -1.57 27.52
CA HIS A 142 -5.90 -0.65 27.47
C HIS A 142 -4.70 -1.16 28.27
N TYR A 143 -4.93 -1.70 29.47
CA TYR A 143 -3.90 -2.30 30.32
C TYR A 143 -3.20 -3.46 29.61
N ALA A 144 -3.96 -4.31 28.92
CA ALA A 144 -3.40 -5.37 28.08
C ALA A 144 -2.53 -4.81 26.95
N GLU A 145 -2.98 -3.74 26.27
CA GLU A 145 -2.17 -3.06 25.24
C GLU A 145 -0.89 -2.47 25.83
N GLN A 146 -0.96 -1.78 26.97
CA GLN A 146 0.20 -1.24 27.67
C GLN A 146 1.22 -2.34 28.01
N ILE A 147 0.78 -3.54 28.46
CA ILE A 147 1.67 -4.69 28.67
C ILE A 147 2.34 -5.11 27.36
N TYR A 148 1.61 -5.21 26.26
CA TYR A 148 2.25 -5.49 24.97
C TYR A 148 3.19 -4.37 24.50
N LEU A 149 2.97 -3.12 24.94
CA LEU A 149 3.84 -1.97 24.71
C LEU A 149 5.10 -1.97 25.57
N GLY A 150 5.08 -2.61 26.75
CA GLY A 150 6.22 -2.74 27.64
C GLY A 150 5.93 -2.34 29.08
N ARG A 151 4.66 -2.24 29.49
CA ARG A 151 4.27 -1.94 30.87
C ARG A 151 4.85 -2.97 31.83
N THR A 152 5.46 -2.47 32.91
CA THR A 152 6.00 -3.30 33.99
C THR A 152 5.18 -3.18 35.27
N LYS A 153 4.40 -2.11 35.40
CA LYS A 153 3.57 -1.81 36.60
C LYS A 153 2.27 -2.62 36.61
N SER A 154 1.88 -3.08 37.80
CA SER A 154 0.57 -3.72 38.06
C SER A 154 -0.58 -2.73 37.83
N ALA A 155 -1.81 -3.24 37.68
CA ALA A 155 -3.04 -2.45 37.66
C ALA A 155 -3.39 -1.85 39.04
N GLU A 156 -2.69 -2.25 40.10
CA GLU A 156 -2.78 -1.64 41.44
C GLU A 156 -2.46 -0.14 41.43
N VAL A 157 -1.68 0.34 40.47
CA VAL A 157 -1.37 1.77 40.34
C VAL A 157 -2.65 2.57 40.08
N GLU A 158 -3.50 2.09 39.18
CA GLU A 158 -4.80 2.69 38.85
C GLU A 158 -5.78 2.59 40.03
N LEU A 159 -5.83 1.43 40.69
CA LEU A 159 -6.69 1.22 41.86
C LEU A 159 -6.28 2.10 43.04
N GLY A 160 -4.98 2.29 43.27
CA GLY A 160 -4.44 3.14 44.34
C GLY A 160 -4.78 4.63 44.19
N ILE A 161 -5.14 5.08 42.98
CA ILE A 161 -5.57 6.46 42.73
C ILE A 161 -7.08 6.61 42.52
N SER A 162 -7.84 5.51 42.54
CA SER A 162 -9.30 5.52 42.30
C SER A 162 -10.08 6.31 43.36
N SER A 163 -9.52 6.47 44.57
CA SER A 163 -10.10 7.27 45.65
C SER A 163 -9.67 8.75 45.62
N LYS A 164 -8.80 9.15 44.69
CA LYS A 164 -8.30 10.53 44.62
C LYS A 164 -9.34 11.46 44.00
N PRO A 165 -9.39 12.75 44.41
CA PRO A 165 -10.46 13.66 43.98
C PRO A 165 -10.45 14.00 42.49
N ASN A 166 -9.29 13.96 41.84
CA ASN A 166 -9.14 14.31 40.43
C ASN A 166 -8.25 13.30 39.73
N TRP A 167 -8.89 12.31 39.10
CA TRP A 167 -8.21 11.23 38.39
C TRP A 167 -7.21 11.76 37.37
N ARG A 168 -7.65 12.66 36.47
CA ARG A 168 -6.82 13.19 35.40
C ARG A 168 -5.55 13.84 35.92
N LYS A 169 -5.66 14.74 36.90
CA LYS A 169 -4.51 15.45 37.50
C LYS A 169 -3.56 14.47 38.17
N THR A 170 -4.07 13.52 38.94
CA THR A 170 -3.24 12.51 39.61
C THR A 170 -2.55 11.59 38.59
N ALA A 171 -3.25 11.11 37.57
CA ALA A 171 -2.70 10.27 36.52
C ALA A 171 -1.59 10.99 35.73
N LEU A 172 -1.78 12.27 35.39
CA LEU A 172 -0.76 13.08 34.73
C LEU A 172 0.47 13.32 35.61
N ALA A 173 0.30 13.47 36.92
CA ALA A 173 1.40 13.64 37.87
C ALA A 173 2.26 12.37 38.05
N LEU A 174 1.73 11.19 37.72
CA LEU A 174 2.44 9.91 37.76
C LEU A 174 3.24 9.60 36.48
N ARG A 175 3.24 10.51 35.50
CA ARG A 175 4.02 10.38 34.27
C ARG A 175 5.48 10.67 34.55
N GLU A 176 6.32 9.65 34.44
CA GLU A 176 7.77 9.77 34.57
C GLU A 176 8.41 10.35 33.28
N PRO A 177 9.59 10.99 33.37
CA PRO A 177 10.35 11.43 32.21
C PRO A 177 10.59 10.29 31.21
N GLN A 178 10.50 10.59 29.92
CA GLN A 178 10.67 9.60 28.86
C GLN A 178 12.14 9.20 28.73
N ASN A 179 12.39 7.90 28.64
CA ASN A 179 13.70 7.34 28.28
C ASN A 179 13.53 6.30 27.17
N PRO A 180 13.53 6.74 25.90
CA PRO A 180 13.31 5.86 24.76
C PRO A 180 14.33 4.72 24.64
N ALA A 181 15.58 4.93 25.08
CA ALA A 181 16.62 3.90 25.04
C ALA A 181 16.30 2.71 25.96
N ALA A 182 15.58 2.97 27.06
CA ALA A 182 15.09 1.94 27.98
C ALA A 182 13.65 1.47 27.65
N ASN A 183 13.08 1.89 26.52
CA ASN A 183 11.66 1.70 26.17
C ASN A 183 10.72 2.20 27.29
N GLN A 184 11.10 3.28 27.96
CA GLN A 184 10.34 3.89 29.05
C GLN A 184 9.58 5.09 28.52
N PHE A 185 8.27 4.91 28.35
CA PHE A 185 7.35 5.94 27.90
C PHE A 185 6.19 6.05 28.89
N ALA A 186 5.77 7.28 29.18
CA ALA A 186 4.70 7.55 30.13
C ALA A 186 3.36 6.95 29.65
N GLU A 187 3.12 6.89 28.34
CA GLU A 187 1.97 6.25 27.70
C GLU A 187 1.82 4.77 28.09
N MET A 188 2.94 4.11 28.41
CA MET A 188 2.97 2.68 28.74
C MET A 188 2.86 2.42 30.24
N GLN A 189 3.38 3.33 31.08
CA GLN A 189 3.55 3.08 32.52
C GLN A 189 2.56 3.84 33.40
N ALA A 190 2.05 4.99 32.94
CA ALA A 190 1.17 5.82 33.75
C ALA A 190 -0.30 5.38 33.60
N PRO A 191 -1.12 5.65 34.62
CA PRO A 191 -2.57 5.55 34.50
C PRO A 191 -3.11 6.36 33.31
N PRO A 192 -4.10 5.82 32.57
CA PRO A 192 -4.73 6.53 31.46
C PRO A 192 -5.55 7.72 31.98
N PHE A 193 -4.96 8.92 31.92
CA PHE A 193 -5.59 10.16 32.37
C PHE A 193 -6.93 10.46 31.67
N TRP A 194 -7.12 9.90 30.47
CA TRP A 194 -8.27 10.09 29.59
C TRP A 194 -9.48 9.20 29.92
N LEU A 195 -9.38 8.26 30.88
CA LEU A 195 -10.55 7.53 31.40
C LEU A 195 -11.55 8.44 32.13
N ASP A 196 -11.08 9.59 32.62
CA ASP A 196 -11.95 10.64 33.14
C ASP A 196 -12.59 11.38 31.96
N TYR A 197 -13.69 10.82 31.44
CA TYR A 197 -14.39 11.37 30.28
C TYR A 197 -14.96 12.77 30.54
N ALA A 198 -15.35 13.08 31.78
CA ALA A 198 -15.81 14.41 32.13
C ALA A 198 -14.66 15.43 32.01
N ALA A 199 -13.50 15.13 32.60
CA ALA A 199 -12.33 15.98 32.46
C ALA A 199 -11.81 16.05 31.01
N LEU A 200 -11.93 14.97 30.22
CA LEU A 200 -11.60 14.96 28.80
C LEU A 200 -12.51 15.92 28.02
N VAL A 201 -13.83 15.84 28.22
CA VAL A 201 -14.80 16.76 27.60
C VAL A 201 -14.49 18.20 27.98
N ASP A 202 -14.26 18.48 29.26
CA ASP A 202 -13.95 19.84 29.72
C ASP A 202 -12.70 20.40 29.08
N GLN A 203 -11.63 19.61 28.98
CA GLN A 203 -10.37 20.05 28.36
C GLN A 203 -10.56 20.39 26.87
N TRP A 204 -11.18 19.50 26.11
CA TRP A 204 -11.40 19.73 24.68
C TRP A 204 -12.35 20.90 24.44
N GLN A 205 -13.38 21.08 25.29
CA GLN A 205 -14.27 22.24 25.21
C GLN A 205 -13.59 23.56 25.59
N ALA A 206 -12.62 23.55 26.50
CA ALA A 206 -11.86 24.75 26.85
C ALA A 206 -11.12 25.33 25.64
N VAL A 207 -10.68 24.48 24.71
CA VAL A 207 -9.96 24.89 23.51
C VAL A 207 -10.88 25.07 22.29
N PHE A 208 -11.76 24.11 22.01
CA PHE A 208 -12.60 24.10 20.80
C PHE A 208 -13.96 24.78 21.01
N GLY A 209 -14.35 25.06 22.25
CA GLY A 209 -15.60 25.73 22.62
C GLY A 209 -16.62 24.80 23.29
N LYS A 210 -17.51 25.38 24.11
CA LYS A 210 -18.58 24.66 24.80
C LYS A 210 -19.57 24.02 23.80
N GLY A 211 -20.01 22.80 24.08
CA GLY A 211 -20.95 22.05 23.23
C GLY A 211 -20.36 21.54 21.91
N ARG A 212 -19.02 21.57 21.77
CA ARG A 212 -18.32 21.14 20.56
C ARG A 212 -17.83 19.70 20.64
N VAL A 213 -17.83 19.12 21.83
CA VAL A 213 -17.48 17.71 22.07
C VAL A 213 -18.76 16.88 22.14
N ILE A 214 -18.79 15.77 21.42
CA ILE A 214 -19.93 14.86 21.35
C ILE A 214 -19.44 13.46 21.69
N LEU A 215 -19.93 12.92 22.80
CA LEU A 215 -19.73 11.52 23.15
C LEU A 215 -20.84 10.65 22.57
N ARG A 216 -20.47 9.46 22.10
CA ARG A 216 -21.37 8.45 21.54
C ARG A 216 -21.05 7.08 22.14
N PRO A 217 -22.02 6.15 22.23
CA PRO A 217 -21.78 4.85 22.81
C PRO A 217 -20.97 3.98 21.84
N TYR A 218 -20.03 3.22 22.38
CA TYR A 218 -19.43 2.11 21.67
C TYR A 218 -20.29 0.85 21.86
N ASP A 219 -20.71 0.24 20.75
CA ASP A 219 -21.42 -1.03 20.72
C ASP A 219 -20.62 -2.00 19.86
N ALA A 220 -20.07 -3.03 20.49
CA ALA A 220 -19.20 -3.99 19.84
C ALA A 220 -19.93 -4.74 18.70
N ASP A 221 -21.19 -5.11 18.87
CA ASP A 221 -21.95 -5.85 17.87
C ASP A 221 -22.27 -4.97 16.68
N LEU A 222 -22.71 -3.73 16.93
CA LEU A 222 -22.95 -2.75 15.86
C LEU A 222 -21.69 -2.49 15.04
N PHE A 223 -20.56 -2.25 15.68
CA PHE A 223 -19.29 -1.92 15.02
C PHE A 223 -18.73 -3.10 14.22
N ASN A 224 -18.93 -4.32 14.70
CA ASN A 224 -18.52 -5.53 14.00
C ASN A 224 -19.52 -5.98 12.93
N SER A 225 -20.74 -5.43 12.92
CA SER A 225 -21.75 -5.72 11.91
C SER A 225 -21.54 -4.92 10.61
N ARG A 226 -22.40 -5.23 9.61
CA ARG A 226 -22.50 -4.45 8.36
C ARG A 226 -23.15 -3.07 8.55
N LYS A 227 -23.78 -2.82 9.70
CA LYS A 227 -24.50 -1.57 10.02
C LYS A 227 -23.60 -0.49 10.64
N VAL A 228 -22.30 -0.76 10.82
CA VAL A 228 -21.34 0.26 11.28
C VAL A 228 -21.34 1.53 10.43
N THR A 229 -21.72 1.43 9.14
CA THR A 229 -21.89 2.56 8.24
C THR A 229 -23.00 3.51 8.67
N ASP A 230 -24.04 3.02 9.35
CA ASP A 230 -25.12 3.86 9.89
C ASP A 230 -24.62 4.68 11.08
N GLU A 231 -23.79 4.08 11.93
CA GLU A 231 -23.14 4.81 13.02
C GLU A 231 -22.15 5.86 12.50
N ILE A 232 -21.34 5.54 11.48
CA ILE A 232 -20.46 6.51 10.83
C ILE A 232 -21.27 7.70 10.27
N ARG A 233 -22.39 7.41 9.62
CA ARG A 233 -23.28 8.46 9.09
C ARG A 233 -23.84 9.34 10.21
N ALA A 234 -24.34 8.73 11.28
CA ALA A 234 -24.88 9.45 12.44
C ALA A 234 -23.81 10.29 13.16
N CYS A 235 -22.62 9.72 13.36
CA CYS A 235 -21.48 10.32 14.03
C CYS A 235 -20.95 11.57 13.31
N PHE A 236 -20.89 11.54 11.97
CA PHE A 236 -20.35 12.65 11.16
C PHE A 236 -21.42 13.49 10.45
N GLY A 237 -22.70 13.26 10.74
CA GLY A 237 -23.81 14.00 10.13
C GLY A 237 -23.94 13.79 8.61
N ILE A 238 -23.57 12.61 8.10
CA ILE A 238 -23.63 12.26 6.68
C ILE A 238 -25.04 11.80 6.36
N LYS A 239 -25.81 12.63 5.65
CA LYS A 239 -27.22 12.33 5.32
C LYS A 239 -27.34 11.17 4.33
N GLN A 240 -26.50 11.16 3.32
CA GLN A 240 -26.54 10.21 2.22
C GLN A 240 -26.08 8.82 2.67
N ASN A 241 -26.63 7.77 2.04
CA ASN A 241 -26.17 6.40 2.24
C ASN A 241 -24.76 6.20 1.65
N ILE A 242 -23.89 5.48 2.37
CA ILE A 242 -22.49 5.17 2.01
C ILE A 242 -22.25 3.65 1.81
N GLY A 243 -23.32 2.92 1.50
CA GLY A 243 -23.30 1.47 1.33
C GLY A 243 -23.14 0.70 2.64
N LYS A 244 -22.98 -0.62 2.54
CA LYS A 244 -22.66 -1.52 3.66
C LYS A 244 -21.16 -1.80 3.69
N SER A 245 -20.58 -2.07 4.86
CA SER A 245 -19.23 -2.64 5.00
C SER A 245 -19.31 -4.12 5.39
N ASP A 246 -18.28 -4.90 5.11
CA ASP A 246 -18.20 -6.30 5.54
C ASP A 246 -18.10 -6.41 7.06
N SER A 247 -18.69 -7.45 7.64
CA SER A 247 -18.62 -7.71 9.08
C SER A 247 -17.18 -8.02 9.50
N ALA A 248 -16.77 -7.55 10.67
CA ALA A 248 -15.50 -7.86 11.29
C ALA A 248 -15.68 -8.90 12.41
N LYS A 249 -14.66 -9.73 12.64
CA LYS A 249 -14.63 -10.58 13.83
C LYS A 249 -14.00 -9.78 14.98
N PRO A 250 -14.61 -9.78 16.18
CA PRO A 250 -13.98 -9.19 17.36
C PRO A 250 -12.59 -9.81 17.59
N ALA A 251 -11.61 -8.99 17.95
CA ALA A 251 -10.32 -9.51 18.38
C ALA A 251 -10.47 -10.20 19.73
N GLY A 252 -9.91 -11.41 19.87
CA GLY A 252 -9.85 -12.08 21.17
C GLY A 252 -8.96 -11.30 22.14
N GLN A 253 -9.35 -11.26 23.41
CA GLN A 253 -8.52 -10.68 24.47
C GLN A 253 -7.52 -11.71 24.97
N PRO A 254 -6.29 -11.29 25.36
CA PRO A 254 -5.34 -12.19 26.01
C PRO A 254 -5.87 -12.65 27.37
N SER A 255 -5.45 -13.84 27.80
CA SER A 255 -5.78 -14.32 29.13
C SER A 255 -5.12 -13.47 30.22
N ALA A 256 -5.75 -13.39 31.40
CA ALA A 256 -5.21 -12.71 32.57
C ALA A 256 -3.83 -13.26 32.96
N ALA A 257 -3.66 -14.59 32.95
CA ALA A 257 -2.38 -15.24 33.21
C ALA A 257 -1.31 -14.86 32.16
N SER A 258 -1.67 -14.76 30.87
CA SER A 258 -0.76 -14.26 29.83
C SER A 258 -0.32 -12.82 30.07
N LEU A 259 -1.22 -11.97 30.57
CA LEU A 259 -0.88 -10.59 30.90
C LEU A 259 0.09 -10.52 32.08
N THR A 260 -0.12 -11.32 33.12
CA THR A 260 0.85 -11.46 34.23
C THR A 260 2.22 -11.88 33.70
N ARG A 261 2.28 -12.94 32.86
CA ARG A 261 3.53 -13.38 32.21
C ARG A 261 4.18 -12.24 31.41
N GLY A 262 3.37 -11.52 30.65
CA GLY A 262 3.85 -10.42 29.82
C GLY A 262 4.46 -9.29 30.65
N ARG A 263 3.82 -8.90 31.76
CA ARG A 263 4.33 -7.89 32.69
C ARG A 263 5.65 -8.33 33.35
N LEU A 264 5.72 -9.57 33.84
CA LEU A 264 6.94 -10.13 34.42
C LEU A 264 8.09 -10.21 33.40
N MET A 265 7.78 -10.59 32.15
CA MET A 265 8.75 -10.55 31.05
C MET A 265 9.23 -9.14 30.76
N ASN A 266 8.32 -8.15 30.72
CA ASN A 266 8.70 -6.75 30.52
C ASN A 266 9.61 -6.25 31.64
N GLU A 267 9.34 -6.61 32.90
CA GLU A 267 10.19 -6.24 34.03
C GLU A 267 11.61 -6.80 33.87
N ALA A 268 11.72 -8.08 33.50
CA ALA A 268 13.01 -8.72 33.31
C ALA A 268 13.74 -8.21 32.05
N MET A 269 13.02 -7.95 30.95
CA MET A 269 13.59 -7.32 29.75
C MET A 269 14.04 -5.88 30.01
N ALA A 270 13.33 -5.11 30.83
CA ALA A 270 13.74 -3.76 31.21
C ALA A 270 15.09 -3.77 31.96
N LYS A 271 15.38 -4.81 32.76
CA LYS A 271 16.69 -5.02 33.39
C LYS A 271 17.79 -5.28 32.33
N LEU A 272 17.49 -6.08 31.29
CA LEU A 272 18.42 -6.33 30.19
C LEU A 272 18.70 -5.08 29.34
N LEU A 273 17.69 -4.23 29.10
CA LEU A 273 17.91 -2.96 28.40
C LEU A 273 18.90 -2.07 29.17
N LYS A 274 18.80 -2.04 30.51
CA LYS A 274 19.74 -1.30 31.38
C LYS A 274 21.17 -1.86 31.32
N SER A 275 21.36 -3.15 31.05
CA SER A 275 22.69 -3.75 30.83
C SER A 275 23.22 -3.55 29.41
N GLY A 276 22.57 -2.73 28.58
CA GLY A 276 23.03 -2.39 27.24
C GLY A 276 22.65 -3.39 26.15
N CYS A 277 21.70 -4.30 26.43
CA CYS A 277 21.05 -5.12 25.40
C CYS A 277 20.08 -4.26 24.58
N VAL A 278 19.87 -4.64 23.33
CA VAL A 278 18.88 -4.01 22.45
C VAL A 278 17.85 -5.06 22.05
N ILE A 279 16.58 -4.81 22.38
CA ILE A 279 15.46 -5.69 22.03
C ILE A 279 14.54 -4.95 21.05
N PRO A 280 14.63 -5.22 19.73
CA PRO A 280 13.76 -4.57 18.75
C PRO A 280 12.28 -4.87 19.03
N ARG A 281 11.39 -3.91 18.75
CA ARG A 281 9.95 -4.01 19.01
C ARG A 281 9.29 -5.28 18.44
N LYS A 282 9.72 -5.70 17.24
CA LYS A 282 9.24 -6.94 16.60
C LYS A 282 9.63 -8.18 17.42
N LEU A 283 10.86 -8.23 17.90
CA LEU A 283 11.34 -9.31 18.76
C LEU A 283 10.61 -9.27 20.11
N TRP A 284 10.47 -8.10 20.74
CA TRP A 284 9.71 -7.93 21.98
C TRP A 284 8.31 -8.56 21.91
N ARG A 285 7.52 -8.19 20.90
CA ARG A 285 6.16 -8.74 20.68
C ARG A 285 6.17 -10.24 20.35
N GLN A 286 7.26 -10.76 19.82
CA GLN A 286 7.40 -12.18 19.54
C GLN A 286 7.67 -12.95 20.84
N LEU A 287 8.59 -12.47 21.68
CA LEU A 287 8.89 -13.08 22.98
C LEU A 287 7.66 -13.12 23.88
N LEU A 288 6.88 -12.02 23.94
CA LEU A 288 5.63 -12.00 24.70
C LEU A 288 4.59 -13.01 24.18
N ARG A 289 4.52 -13.22 22.86
CA ARG A 289 3.60 -14.21 22.27
C ARG A 289 4.02 -15.65 22.55
N GLU A 290 5.32 -15.92 22.59
CA GLU A 290 5.86 -17.26 22.84
C GLU A 290 5.64 -17.72 24.29
N VAL A 291 5.45 -16.79 25.24
CA VAL A 291 5.13 -17.12 26.64
C VAL A 291 3.64 -17.09 26.96
N ALA A 292 2.79 -16.61 26.04
CA ALA A 292 1.36 -16.52 26.24
C ALA A 292 0.70 -17.91 26.33
N ILE A 293 -0.36 -18.00 27.12
CA ILE A 293 -1.16 -19.21 27.35
C ILE A 293 -2.66 -18.92 27.18
N ALA A 294 -3.43 -19.95 26.88
CA ALA A 294 -4.89 -19.84 26.86
C ALA A 294 -5.42 -19.61 28.28
N GLY A 295 -6.65 -19.09 28.38
CA GLY A 295 -7.33 -18.82 29.65
C GLY A 295 -8.31 -17.66 29.53
N ASP A 296 -8.97 -17.34 30.63
CA ASP A 296 -9.94 -16.25 30.68
C ASP A 296 -9.25 -14.89 30.64
N ALA A 297 -9.89 -13.92 29.97
CA ALA A 297 -9.44 -12.53 29.95
C ALA A 297 -9.64 -11.85 31.32
N LEU A 298 -9.13 -10.63 31.46
CA LEU A 298 -9.42 -9.81 32.65
C LEU A 298 -10.91 -9.58 32.80
N ASP A 299 -11.41 -9.70 34.03
CA ASP A 299 -12.80 -9.45 34.36
C ASP A 299 -12.97 -7.99 34.83
N PRO A 300 -13.72 -7.15 34.08
CA PRO A 300 -13.97 -5.76 34.46
C PRO A 300 -14.62 -5.62 35.84
N GLY A 301 -15.38 -6.63 36.31
CA GLY A 301 -16.01 -6.64 37.63
C GLY A 301 -15.03 -6.57 38.81
N GLN A 302 -13.76 -6.96 38.62
CA GLN A 302 -12.69 -6.82 39.62
C GLN A 302 -12.19 -5.37 39.76
N PHE A 303 -12.53 -4.51 38.81
CA PHE A 303 -12.13 -3.12 38.74
C PHE A 303 -13.28 -2.16 39.06
N CYS A 304 -14.30 -2.61 39.80
CA CYS A 304 -15.47 -1.81 40.17
C CYS A 304 -15.13 -0.52 40.93
N ALA A 305 -13.96 -0.45 41.58
CA ALA A 305 -13.45 0.79 42.18
C ALA A 305 -13.24 1.89 41.14
N LEU A 306 -12.71 1.56 39.95
CA LEU A 306 -12.58 2.49 38.82
C LEU A 306 -13.95 2.96 38.33
N SER A 307 -14.90 2.04 38.16
CA SER A 307 -16.28 2.37 37.79
C SER A 307 -16.90 3.35 38.80
N GLY A 308 -16.67 3.12 40.10
CA GLY A 308 -17.11 3.98 41.18
C GLY A 308 -16.52 5.39 41.11
N THR A 309 -15.22 5.52 40.79
CA THR A 309 -14.53 6.80 40.62
C THR A 309 -15.24 7.71 39.61
N PHE A 310 -15.73 7.14 38.50
CA PHE A 310 -16.29 7.92 37.40
C PHE A 310 -17.82 8.01 37.41
N ALA A 311 -18.51 7.35 38.34
CA ALA A 311 -19.97 7.27 38.36
C ALA A 311 -20.67 8.65 38.35
N ALA A 312 -20.16 9.61 39.13
CA ALA A 312 -20.71 10.97 39.18
C ALA A 312 -20.52 11.71 37.84
N GLY A 313 -19.33 11.60 37.24
CA GLY A 313 -19.02 12.16 35.92
C GLY A 313 -19.89 11.55 34.83
N ASN A 314 -20.02 10.22 34.81
CA ASN A 314 -20.88 9.50 33.86
C ASN A 314 -22.35 9.94 33.96
N LYS A 315 -22.87 10.15 35.18
CA LYS A 315 -24.24 10.68 35.37
C LYS A 315 -24.42 12.09 34.80
N ALA A 316 -23.39 12.93 34.85
CA ALA A 316 -23.41 14.24 34.20
C ALA A 316 -23.36 14.13 32.68
N LEU A 317 -22.47 13.27 32.15
CA LEU A 317 -22.31 13.05 30.70
C LEU A 317 -23.58 12.49 30.04
N LEU A 318 -24.31 11.58 30.70
CA LEU A 318 -25.60 11.07 30.22
C LEU A 318 -26.64 12.18 30.00
N LYS A 319 -26.60 13.25 30.79
CA LYS A 319 -27.48 14.42 30.61
C LYS A 319 -27.00 15.34 29.50
N GLN A 320 -25.69 15.40 29.26
CA GLN A 320 -25.07 16.33 28.31
C GLN A 320 -25.00 15.77 26.88
N HIS A 321 -24.96 14.44 26.72
CA HIS A 321 -24.77 13.78 25.44
C HIS A 321 -25.94 12.83 25.13
N PRO A 322 -26.93 13.27 24.31
CA PRO A 322 -28.17 12.53 24.06
C PRO A 322 -28.00 11.14 23.43
N ALA A 323 -26.85 10.87 22.80
CA ALA A 323 -26.57 9.57 22.20
C ALA A 323 -26.19 8.51 23.25
N LEU A 324 -25.74 8.91 24.44
CA LEU A 324 -25.36 7.98 25.50
C LEU A 324 -26.61 7.45 26.22
N THR A 325 -26.58 6.18 26.60
CA THR A 325 -27.64 5.53 27.38
C THR A 325 -27.09 5.07 28.73
N ALA A 326 -27.95 4.90 29.73
CA ALA A 326 -27.51 4.37 31.02
C ALA A 326 -26.83 2.99 30.88
N ASP A 327 -27.29 2.17 29.94
CA ASP A 327 -26.74 0.84 29.68
C ASP A 327 -25.31 0.88 29.11
N CYS A 328 -24.98 1.88 28.29
CA CYS A 328 -23.65 1.94 27.66
C CYS A 328 -22.52 2.25 28.66
N LEU A 329 -22.84 2.90 29.79
CA LEU A 329 -21.89 3.20 30.87
C LEU A 329 -22.20 2.41 32.15
N LYS A 330 -23.01 1.35 32.04
CA LYS A 330 -23.36 0.49 33.17
C LYS A 330 -22.17 -0.41 33.52
N PRO A 331 -21.65 -0.34 34.76
CA PRO A 331 -20.57 -1.21 35.23
C PRO A 331 -20.96 -2.68 35.19
N ASP A 332 -19.97 -3.54 34.95
CA ASP A 332 -20.12 -4.97 35.15
C ASP A 332 -20.37 -5.31 36.63
N PRO A 333 -21.03 -6.44 36.94
CA PRO A 333 -21.27 -6.86 38.31
C PRO A 333 -19.97 -6.92 39.11
N SER A 334 -19.95 -6.23 40.26
CA SER A 334 -18.79 -6.19 41.14
C SER A 334 -18.40 -7.60 41.59
N LYS A 335 -17.10 -7.88 41.53
CA LYS A 335 -16.46 -9.09 42.07
C LYS A 335 -15.50 -8.72 43.19
N THR A 336 -14.94 -9.73 43.86
CA THR A 336 -13.83 -9.58 44.80
C THR A 336 -12.73 -8.74 44.15
N GLY A 337 -12.13 -7.85 44.94
CA GLY A 337 -11.16 -6.86 44.45
C GLY A 337 -10.02 -7.48 43.63
N TRP A 338 -9.42 -6.66 42.77
CA TRP A 338 -8.33 -7.06 41.89
C TRP A 338 -7.24 -7.84 42.62
N GLN A 339 -6.92 -9.00 42.06
CA GLN A 339 -5.73 -9.78 42.35
C GLN A 339 -5.12 -10.16 41.00
N GLU A 340 -3.82 -9.90 40.84
CA GLU A 340 -3.14 -10.29 39.63
C GLU A 340 -3.15 -11.82 39.48
N ALA A 341 -3.56 -12.31 38.31
CA ALA A 341 -3.72 -13.74 38.05
C ALA A 341 -2.39 -14.49 38.18
N ASP A 342 -2.45 -15.73 38.67
CA ASP A 342 -1.29 -16.64 38.67
C ASP A 342 -0.80 -16.80 37.22
N PRO A 343 0.51 -16.61 36.93
CA PRO A 343 1.04 -16.85 35.59
C PRO A 343 1.05 -18.33 35.19
N GLU A 344 0.69 -19.24 36.08
CA GLU A 344 0.55 -20.68 35.92
C GLU A 344 1.86 -21.41 35.57
N PHE A 345 1.85 -22.74 35.75
CA PHE A 345 2.93 -23.64 35.34
C PHE A 345 4.32 -23.28 35.93
N GLY A 346 4.37 -22.67 37.12
CA GLY A 346 5.62 -22.28 37.77
C GLY A 346 6.44 -21.25 36.98
N PHE A 347 5.77 -20.41 36.18
CA PHE A 347 6.40 -19.47 35.25
C PHE A 347 7.44 -18.57 35.93
N ARG A 348 8.66 -18.53 35.37
CA ARG A 348 9.74 -17.64 35.78
C ARG A 348 10.31 -16.91 34.58
N ALA A 349 10.05 -15.60 34.47
CA ALA A 349 10.47 -14.78 33.34
C ALA A 349 11.98 -14.87 33.04
N THR A 350 12.82 -14.98 34.08
CA THR A 350 14.27 -15.12 33.93
C THR A 350 14.69 -16.41 33.23
N GLN A 351 13.97 -17.52 33.42
CA GLN A 351 14.27 -18.80 32.75
C GLN A 351 13.96 -18.74 31.26
N TYR A 352 12.81 -18.17 30.89
CA TYR A 352 12.44 -17.96 29.50
C TYR A 352 13.39 -16.97 28.82
N LEU A 353 13.76 -15.88 29.50
CA LEU A 353 14.74 -14.94 28.97
C LEU A 353 16.11 -15.57 28.76
N ALA A 354 16.58 -16.43 29.67
CA ALA A 354 17.82 -17.18 29.48
C ALA A 354 17.79 -18.01 28.18
N ALA A 355 16.67 -18.67 27.88
CA ALA A 355 16.47 -19.39 26.61
C ALA A 355 16.40 -18.45 25.39
N PHE A 356 15.93 -17.21 25.57
CA PHE A 356 15.85 -16.21 24.51
C PHE A 356 17.12 -15.39 24.31
N MET A 357 18.12 -15.51 25.21
CA MET A 357 19.36 -14.72 25.16
C MET A 357 20.08 -14.76 23.81
N PRO A 358 20.26 -15.91 23.12
CA PRO A 358 20.94 -15.92 21.83
C PRO A 358 20.29 -15.01 20.77
N ARG A 359 18.95 -14.87 20.81
CA ARG A 359 18.20 -13.99 19.90
C ARG A 359 18.36 -12.52 20.29
N ILE A 360 18.38 -12.23 21.59
CA ILE A 360 18.57 -10.88 22.14
C ILE A 360 20.01 -10.39 21.89
N GLU A 361 21.00 -11.25 22.10
CA GLU A 361 22.42 -10.97 21.83
C GLU A 361 22.65 -10.72 20.35
N LYS A 362 22.09 -11.58 19.48
CA LYS A 362 22.15 -11.35 18.03
C LYS A 362 21.55 -10.00 17.65
N ALA A 363 20.37 -9.67 18.18
CA ALA A 363 19.73 -8.38 17.92
C ALA A 363 20.56 -7.20 18.47
N THR A 364 21.23 -7.39 19.61
CA THR A 364 22.13 -6.39 20.21
C THR A 364 23.36 -6.16 19.34
N VAL A 365 23.99 -7.23 18.84
CA VAL A 365 25.12 -7.14 17.91
C VAL A 365 24.72 -6.46 16.61
N GLU A 366 23.57 -6.82 16.04
CA GLU A 366 23.03 -6.18 14.84
C GLU A 366 22.74 -4.69 15.06
N ALA A 367 22.13 -4.33 16.19
CA ALA A 367 21.86 -2.95 16.55
C ALA A 367 23.15 -2.13 16.76
N ARG A 368 24.15 -2.68 17.46
CA ARG A 368 25.46 -2.04 17.64
C ARG A 368 26.21 -1.88 16.32
N LYS A 369 26.14 -2.87 15.43
CA LYS A 369 26.74 -2.79 14.08
C LYS A 369 26.06 -1.70 13.25
N SER A 370 24.73 -1.58 13.33
CA SER A 370 23.98 -0.51 12.68
C SER A 370 24.28 0.86 13.29
N ALA A 371 24.34 0.98 14.62
CA ALA A 371 24.69 2.22 15.31
C ALA A 371 26.12 2.67 14.99
N ARG A 372 27.09 1.75 14.93
CA ARG A 372 28.47 2.02 14.53
C ARG A 372 28.59 2.42 13.06
N LYS A 373 27.68 1.95 12.19
CA LYS A 373 27.56 2.42 10.80
C LYS A 373 26.88 3.79 10.71
N ALA A 374 25.96 4.10 11.62
CA ALA A 374 25.27 5.39 11.70
C ALA A 374 26.09 6.49 12.39
N SER A 375 27.10 6.12 13.19
CA SER A 375 28.06 7.03 13.84
C SER A 375 29.31 7.30 13.00
N ILE A 376 29.42 6.70 11.81
CA ILE A 376 30.31 7.21 10.77
C ILE A 376 29.64 8.51 10.31
N GLU A 377 30.33 9.64 10.44
CA GLU A 377 29.92 10.91 9.85
C GLU A 377 29.23 10.67 8.52
N ILE A 378 28.06 11.29 8.33
CA ILE A 378 27.32 11.25 7.08
C ILE A 378 28.34 11.62 5.99
N PRO A 379 28.82 10.66 5.18
CA PRO A 379 29.64 11.02 4.06
C PRO A 379 28.73 11.86 3.18
N GLU A 380 29.28 12.95 2.65
CA GLU A 380 28.58 13.81 1.72
C GLU A 380 27.79 12.94 0.75
N LEU A 381 26.47 13.14 0.75
CA LEU A 381 25.55 12.33 -0.02
C LEU A 381 25.91 12.54 -1.49
N ASP A 382 26.51 11.52 -2.10
CA ASP A 382 26.69 11.40 -3.55
C ASP A 382 25.32 11.14 -4.21
N LEU A 383 24.46 12.15 -4.06
CA LEU A 383 23.15 12.27 -4.66
C LEU A 383 23.27 13.18 -5.87
N SER A 384 22.55 12.84 -6.93
CA SER A 384 22.36 13.72 -8.07
C SER A 384 21.68 15.01 -7.62
N GLU A 385 21.92 16.10 -8.35
CA GLU A 385 21.25 17.39 -8.09
C GLU A 385 19.73 17.26 -8.12
N THR A 386 19.20 16.40 -9.00
CA THR A 386 17.77 16.07 -9.03
C THR A 386 17.32 15.37 -7.75
N ALA A 387 18.08 14.39 -7.25
CA ALA A 387 17.74 13.68 -6.02
C ALA A 387 17.77 14.62 -4.80
N LYS A 388 18.74 15.55 -4.72
CA LYS A 388 18.79 16.57 -3.67
C LYS A 388 17.54 17.47 -3.66
N LYS A 389 17.01 17.81 -4.85
CA LYS A 389 15.80 18.64 -4.99
C LYS A 389 14.50 17.89 -4.70
N LEU A 390 14.39 16.63 -5.13
CA LEU A 390 13.14 15.86 -5.08
C LEU A 390 12.99 14.98 -3.85
N MET A 391 14.07 14.48 -3.25
CA MET A 391 13.98 13.57 -2.12
C MET A 391 13.58 14.29 -0.84
N ASN A 392 12.49 13.83 -0.21
CA ASN A 392 12.18 14.21 1.16
C ASN A 392 13.14 13.51 2.16
N PRO A 393 13.17 13.91 3.45
CA PRO A 393 14.08 13.29 4.43
C PRO A 393 13.92 11.77 4.56
N GLN A 394 12.72 11.24 4.35
CA GLN A 394 12.46 9.79 4.38
C GLN A 394 13.11 9.08 3.19
N ALA A 395 13.09 9.68 2.00
CA ALA A 395 13.77 9.17 0.81
C ALA A 395 15.30 9.21 0.99
N MET A 396 15.85 10.28 1.59
CA MET A 396 17.28 10.34 1.92
C MET A 396 17.67 9.26 2.95
N GLU A 397 16.86 9.04 3.99
CA GLU A 397 17.07 7.96 4.96
C GLU A 397 16.99 6.58 4.29
N ASN A 398 16.02 6.39 3.39
CA ASN A 398 15.89 5.17 2.60
C ASN A 398 17.15 4.91 1.77
N TYR A 399 17.68 5.92 1.08
CA TYR A 399 18.92 5.84 0.31
C TYR A 399 20.08 5.38 1.19
N ASN A 400 20.29 6.06 2.33
CA ASN A 400 21.34 5.72 3.29
C ASN A 400 21.23 4.30 3.85
N ARG A 401 20.00 3.88 4.17
CA ARG A 401 19.75 2.53 4.71
C ARG A 401 20.02 1.42 3.70
N MET A 402 19.80 1.68 2.41
CA MET A 402 19.85 0.65 1.37
C MET A 402 21.13 0.66 0.55
N LYS A 403 21.88 1.77 0.51
CA LYS A 403 23.17 1.85 -0.19
C LYS A 403 24.10 0.73 0.31
N GLY A 404 24.53 -0.14 -0.60
CA GLY A 404 25.39 -1.29 -0.29
C GLY A 404 24.75 -2.41 0.53
N GLY A 405 23.43 -2.39 0.76
CA GLY A 405 22.69 -3.42 1.49
C GLY A 405 22.17 -4.56 0.62
N ALA A 406 21.54 -5.56 1.26
CA ALA A 406 20.96 -6.75 0.59
C ALA A 406 19.71 -6.45 -0.29
N PHE A 407 19.30 -5.19 -0.37
CA PHE A 407 18.22 -4.70 -1.22
C PHE A 407 18.72 -3.70 -2.27
N ALA A 408 20.03 -3.44 -2.32
CA ALA A 408 20.63 -2.55 -3.32
C ALA A 408 20.40 -3.14 -4.72
N PRO A 409 19.91 -2.32 -5.67
CA PRO A 409 19.58 -2.84 -6.98
C PRO A 409 20.86 -3.14 -7.79
N HIS A 410 20.87 -4.23 -8.56
CA HIS A 410 22.03 -4.64 -9.36
C HIS A 410 21.67 -5.62 -10.48
N ASN A 411 22.58 -5.81 -11.46
CA ASN A 411 22.36 -6.72 -12.60
C ASN A 411 23.00 -8.11 -12.47
N ARG A 412 23.54 -8.47 -11.30
CA ARG A 412 24.32 -9.71 -11.05
C ARG A 412 23.50 -11.00 -10.88
N ILE A 413 22.29 -11.10 -11.41
CA ILE A 413 21.48 -12.33 -11.37
C ILE A 413 21.18 -12.84 -12.78
N GLY A 414 20.74 -14.09 -12.90
CA GLY A 414 20.50 -14.73 -14.19
C GLY A 414 21.78 -15.03 -14.97
N ARG A 415 21.63 -15.70 -16.11
CA ARG A 415 22.74 -16.22 -16.94
C ARG A 415 22.78 -15.63 -18.35
N VAL A 416 21.71 -14.96 -18.76
CA VAL A 416 21.61 -14.36 -20.11
C VAL A 416 22.48 -13.11 -20.19
N ASP A 417 23.33 -13.07 -21.21
CA ASP A 417 24.06 -11.88 -21.65
C ASP A 417 23.10 -10.88 -22.28
N GLU A 418 23.03 -9.68 -21.70
CA GLU A 418 22.09 -8.63 -22.10
C GLU A 418 22.72 -7.61 -23.05
N ILE A 419 24.05 -7.63 -23.23
CA ILE A 419 24.79 -6.55 -23.91
C ILE A 419 25.49 -7.00 -25.19
N THR A 420 25.84 -8.28 -25.31
CA THR A 420 26.47 -8.80 -26.52
C THR A 420 25.45 -8.96 -27.63
N ASP A 421 25.78 -8.40 -28.80
CA ASP A 421 24.98 -8.59 -30.00
C ASP A 421 25.10 -10.04 -30.47
N HIS A 422 23.96 -10.63 -30.79
CA HIS A 422 23.85 -12.02 -31.19
C HIS A 422 23.05 -12.11 -32.49
N PRO A 423 23.30 -13.12 -33.34
CA PRO A 423 22.58 -13.27 -34.60
C PRO A 423 21.07 -13.22 -34.41
N ALA A 424 20.41 -12.53 -35.34
CA ALA A 424 18.96 -12.45 -35.41
C ALA A 424 18.33 -13.85 -35.41
N TYR A 425 17.17 -13.98 -34.76
CA TYR A 425 16.40 -15.21 -34.77
C TYR A 425 15.85 -15.47 -36.17
N LYS A 426 15.77 -16.77 -36.51
CA LYS A 426 15.23 -17.19 -37.80
C LYS A 426 13.72 -16.91 -37.84
N PRO A 427 13.17 -16.50 -39.00
CA PRO A 427 11.73 -16.44 -39.19
C PRO A 427 11.09 -17.80 -38.92
N ILE A 428 9.87 -17.79 -38.38
CA ILE A 428 9.07 -18.99 -38.17
C ILE A 428 7.95 -19.07 -39.19
N LYS A 429 7.50 -20.30 -39.50
CA LYS A 429 6.27 -20.49 -40.28
C LYS A 429 5.08 -20.46 -39.31
N PRO A 430 3.98 -19.78 -39.65
CA PRO A 430 2.75 -19.84 -38.87
C PRO A 430 2.32 -21.30 -38.63
N ARG A 431 1.96 -21.60 -37.39
CA ARG A 431 1.56 -22.95 -36.99
C ARG A 431 0.22 -23.30 -37.62
N LYS A 432 0.09 -24.53 -38.12
CA LYS A 432 -1.21 -25.07 -38.54
C LYS A 432 -1.96 -25.59 -37.31
N LEU A 433 -2.97 -24.84 -36.86
CA LEU A 433 -3.78 -25.21 -35.71
C LEU A 433 -4.71 -26.39 -36.02
N LYS A 434 -5.02 -27.19 -34.99
CA LYS A 434 -6.06 -28.23 -35.08
C LYS A 434 -7.42 -27.57 -35.33
N LYS A 435 -8.30 -28.24 -36.07
CA LYS A 435 -9.66 -27.74 -36.33
C LYS A 435 -10.36 -27.42 -34.99
N GLY A 436 -10.81 -26.18 -34.86
CA GLY A 436 -11.48 -25.70 -33.65
C GLY A 436 -10.57 -25.22 -32.52
N SER A 437 -9.24 -25.31 -32.63
CA SER A 437 -8.30 -24.72 -31.66
C SER A 437 -7.95 -23.28 -32.05
N SER A 438 -7.76 -22.43 -31.04
CA SER A 438 -7.26 -21.06 -31.17
C SER A 438 -5.80 -20.91 -30.76
N GLY A 439 -5.14 -21.98 -30.34
CA GLY A 439 -3.70 -21.98 -30.05
C GLY A 439 -3.32 -21.08 -28.86
N ASN A 440 -2.20 -20.38 -28.99
CA ASN A 440 -1.72 -19.40 -28.02
C ASN A 440 -2.46 -18.07 -28.23
N VAL A 441 -3.25 -17.63 -27.25
CA VAL A 441 -4.11 -16.45 -27.36
C VAL A 441 -3.67 -15.35 -26.42
N VAL A 442 -3.52 -14.15 -26.97
CA VAL A 442 -3.32 -12.92 -26.19
C VAL A 442 -4.62 -12.13 -26.08
N VAL A 443 -4.91 -11.66 -24.87
CA VAL A 443 -6.01 -10.73 -24.57
C VAL A 443 -5.45 -9.35 -24.29
N GLY A 444 -5.94 -8.33 -24.99
CA GLY A 444 -5.52 -6.94 -24.82
C GLY A 444 -6.68 -6.00 -24.51
N CYS A 445 -6.38 -4.89 -23.83
CA CYS A 445 -7.31 -3.78 -23.63
C CYS A 445 -6.60 -2.47 -24.00
N MET A 446 -7.16 -1.70 -24.93
CA MET A 446 -6.50 -0.52 -25.49
C MET A 446 -7.39 0.72 -25.38
N LYS A 447 -6.74 1.88 -25.25
CA LYS A 447 -7.32 3.22 -25.40
C LYS A 447 -6.24 4.14 -25.96
N ASN A 448 -6.43 4.62 -27.18
CA ASN A 448 -5.52 5.50 -27.90
C ASN A 448 -4.08 5.00 -27.99
N GLU A 449 -3.87 3.84 -28.61
CA GLU A 449 -2.57 3.17 -28.77
C GLU A 449 -2.19 2.92 -30.23
N GLY A 450 -2.89 3.54 -31.18
CA GLY A 450 -2.85 3.24 -32.61
C GLY A 450 -1.45 3.09 -33.23
N PRO A 451 -0.48 3.97 -32.94
CA PRO A 451 0.88 3.88 -33.49
C PRO A 451 1.61 2.58 -33.12
N TYR A 452 1.23 1.90 -32.04
CA TYR A 452 1.99 0.79 -31.48
C TYR A 452 1.40 -0.60 -31.79
N ILE A 453 0.17 -0.64 -32.32
CA ILE A 453 -0.60 -1.88 -32.46
C ILE A 453 0.03 -2.82 -33.49
N VAL A 454 0.41 -2.30 -34.66
CA VAL A 454 0.84 -3.16 -35.78
C VAL A 454 2.18 -3.82 -35.47
N GLU A 455 3.14 -3.10 -34.89
CA GLU A 455 4.38 -3.69 -34.37
C GLU A 455 4.10 -4.74 -33.30
N TRP A 456 3.25 -4.41 -32.32
CA TRP A 456 2.95 -5.31 -31.21
C TRP A 456 2.32 -6.62 -31.70
N VAL A 457 1.39 -6.56 -32.66
CA VAL A 457 0.80 -7.75 -33.30
C VAL A 457 1.85 -8.52 -34.10
N ALA A 458 2.65 -7.82 -34.92
CA ALA A 458 3.70 -8.43 -35.75
C ALA A 458 4.73 -9.18 -34.89
N TYR A 459 5.21 -8.56 -33.81
CA TYR A 459 6.17 -9.16 -32.88
C TYR A 459 5.62 -10.43 -32.24
N HIS A 460 4.41 -10.35 -31.67
CA HIS A 460 3.83 -11.47 -30.95
C HIS A 460 3.53 -12.66 -31.88
N ARG A 461 3.13 -12.39 -33.13
CA ARG A 461 3.01 -13.43 -34.17
C ARG A 461 4.36 -14.06 -34.51
N ALA A 462 5.40 -13.23 -34.68
CA ALA A 462 6.75 -13.68 -35.01
C ALA A 462 7.40 -14.56 -33.92
N ILE A 463 6.89 -14.53 -32.68
CA ILE A 463 7.34 -15.42 -31.59
C ILE A 463 6.41 -16.62 -31.34
N GLY A 464 5.30 -16.73 -32.06
CA GLY A 464 4.38 -17.90 -32.00
C GLY A 464 3.05 -17.68 -31.27
N VAL A 465 2.59 -16.44 -31.10
CA VAL A 465 1.19 -16.16 -30.72
C VAL A 465 0.32 -16.39 -31.95
N ASP A 466 -0.74 -17.20 -31.80
CA ASP A 466 -1.57 -17.60 -32.93
C ASP A 466 -2.77 -16.68 -33.14
N ASN A 467 -3.39 -16.20 -32.05
CA ASN A 467 -4.60 -15.38 -32.11
C ASN A 467 -4.60 -14.27 -31.04
N PHE A 468 -5.40 -13.23 -31.30
CA PHE A 468 -5.59 -12.10 -30.40
C PHE A 468 -7.08 -11.84 -30.21
N ILE A 469 -7.45 -11.42 -29.00
CA ILE A 469 -8.72 -10.73 -28.76
C ILE A 469 -8.47 -9.42 -28.03
N ILE A 470 -8.85 -8.33 -28.68
CA ILE A 470 -8.51 -6.98 -28.25
C ILE A 470 -9.81 -6.21 -28.02
N TYR A 471 -9.90 -5.59 -26.84
CA TYR A 471 -11.00 -4.73 -26.45
C TYR A 471 -10.56 -3.26 -26.48
N THR A 472 -11.34 -2.40 -27.11
CA THR A 472 -11.09 -0.94 -27.14
C THR A 472 -12.04 -0.19 -26.24
N ASN A 473 -11.59 0.95 -25.71
CA ASN A 473 -12.40 1.82 -24.86
C ASN A 473 -12.29 3.26 -25.35
N ASP A 474 -13.31 3.72 -26.06
CA ASP A 474 -13.52 5.13 -26.41
C ASP A 474 -12.27 5.74 -27.05
N CYS A 475 -11.84 5.14 -28.16
CA CYS A 475 -10.65 5.53 -28.89
C CYS A 475 -10.96 6.67 -29.87
N SER A 476 -10.00 7.58 -30.05
CA SER A 476 -10.11 8.75 -30.92
C SER A 476 -8.94 8.92 -31.88
N ASP A 477 -7.95 8.02 -31.84
CA ASP A 477 -6.69 8.12 -32.58
C ASP A 477 -6.59 7.14 -33.76
N GLY A 478 -7.68 6.45 -34.13
CA GLY A 478 -7.65 5.40 -35.15
C GLY A 478 -7.38 3.99 -34.60
N THR A 479 -7.21 3.81 -33.29
CA THR A 479 -6.99 2.48 -32.66
C THR A 479 -8.07 1.47 -33.06
N SER A 480 -9.34 1.86 -33.01
CA SER A 480 -10.46 0.96 -33.31
C SER A 480 -10.44 0.53 -34.77
N GLU A 481 -10.19 1.47 -35.68
CA GLU A 481 -10.16 1.26 -37.12
C GLU A 481 -8.99 0.39 -37.57
N ILE A 482 -7.83 0.53 -36.93
CA ILE A 482 -6.68 -0.37 -37.13
C ILE A 482 -7.07 -1.80 -36.73
N LEU A 483 -7.73 -1.97 -35.58
CA LEU A 483 -8.12 -3.29 -35.06
C LEU A 483 -9.27 -3.91 -35.85
N ASP A 484 -10.22 -3.12 -36.33
CA ASP A 484 -11.28 -3.56 -37.24
C ASP A 484 -10.67 -4.07 -38.55
N ARG A 485 -9.72 -3.32 -39.13
CA ARG A 485 -9.05 -3.77 -40.35
C ARG A 485 -8.23 -5.04 -40.15
N LEU A 486 -7.50 -5.15 -39.05
CA LEU A 486 -6.78 -6.39 -38.70
C LEU A 486 -7.73 -7.57 -38.48
N GLN A 487 -8.97 -7.32 -38.00
CA GLN A 487 -9.99 -8.37 -37.87
C GLN A 487 -10.52 -8.81 -39.23
N GLU A 488 -10.79 -7.87 -40.15
CA GLU A 488 -11.18 -8.19 -41.53
C GLU A 488 -10.12 -9.01 -42.27
N MET A 489 -8.83 -8.72 -41.98
CA MET A 489 -7.70 -9.49 -42.49
C MET A 489 -7.53 -10.87 -41.81
N GLY A 490 -8.34 -11.19 -40.79
CA GLY A 490 -8.28 -12.44 -40.04
C GLY A 490 -7.09 -12.55 -39.08
N ILE A 491 -6.46 -11.43 -38.70
CA ILE A 491 -5.27 -11.40 -37.85
C ILE A 491 -5.61 -11.29 -36.36
N VAL A 492 -6.65 -10.52 -36.01
CA VAL A 492 -7.11 -10.31 -34.63
C VAL A 492 -8.62 -10.48 -34.52
N GLN A 493 -9.14 -10.55 -33.30
CA GLN A 493 -10.55 -10.33 -33.01
C GLN A 493 -10.70 -9.04 -32.21
N HIS A 494 -11.58 -8.15 -32.65
CA HIS A 494 -11.79 -6.84 -32.04
C HIS A 494 -13.20 -6.73 -31.45
N ARG A 495 -13.31 -6.14 -30.26
CA ARG A 495 -14.57 -5.82 -29.60
C ARG A 495 -14.52 -4.40 -29.04
N ASN A 496 -15.56 -3.62 -29.30
CA ASN A 496 -15.76 -2.36 -28.60
C ASN A 496 -16.26 -2.66 -27.16
N ASN A 497 -15.68 -1.99 -26.16
CA ASN A 497 -15.99 -2.18 -24.74
C ASN A 497 -16.60 -0.92 -24.09
N ASP A 498 -17.17 0.00 -24.86
CA ASP A 498 -17.60 1.33 -24.39
C ASP A 498 -18.84 1.30 -23.48
N VAL A 499 -19.65 0.24 -23.56
CA VAL A 499 -20.90 0.10 -22.78
C VAL A 499 -20.64 -0.45 -21.35
N TRP A 500 -19.40 -0.43 -20.89
CA TRP A 500 -19.03 -0.96 -19.58
C TRP A 500 -19.62 -0.11 -18.42
N LYS A 501 -20.02 -0.79 -17.34
CA LYS A 501 -20.47 -0.17 -16.08
C LYS A 501 -19.68 -0.75 -14.91
N GLY A 502 -19.31 0.08 -13.93
CA GLY A 502 -18.60 -0.36 -12.71
C GLY A 502 -17.29 0.38 -12.49
N ASN A 503 -16.29 -0.29 -11.90
CA ASN A 503 -15.05 0.35 -11.44
C ASN A 503 -13.84 0.20 -12.39
N SER A 504 -13.89 -0.72 -13.36
CA SER A 504 -12.77 -0.95 -14.28
C SER A 504 -13.23 -1.49 -15.64
N PRO A 505 -12.99 -0.77 -16.76
CA PRO A 505 -13.28 -1.25 -18.10
C PRO A 505 -12.51 -2.52 -18.44
N GLN A 506 -11.23 -2.58 -18.02
CA GLN A 506 -10.36 -3.72 -18.26
C GLN A 506 -10.89 -4.99 -17.59
N GLN A 507 -11.34 -4.91 -16.34
CA GLN A 507 -11.90 -6.09 -15.68
C GLN A 507 -13.22 -6.54 -16.32
N HIS A 508 -14.01 -5.61 -16.89
CA HIS A 508 -15.19 -5.95 -17.67
C HIS A 508 -14.81 -6.73 -18.94
N ALA A 509 -13.88 -6.20 -19.75
CA ALA A 509 -13.38 -6.87 -20.95
C ALA A 509 -12.84 -8.28 -20.66
N LEU A 510 -12.03 -8.43 -19.60
CA LEU A 510 -11.48 -9.74 -19.19
C LEU A 510 -12.55 -10.75 -18.75
N ASN A 511 -13.64 -10.30 -18.13
CA ASN A 511 -14.74 -11.18 -17.78
C ASN A 511 -15.59 -11.54 -19.00
N THR A 512 -15.75 -10.60 -19.93
CA THR A 512 -16.50 -10.81 -21.17
C THR A 512 -15.77 -11.78 -22.11
N SER A 513 -14.44 -11.68 -22.20
CA SER A 513 -13.62 -12.52 -23.07
C SER A 513 -13.71 -14.01 -22.74
N LEU A 514 -13.99 -14.39 -21.49
CA LEU A 514 -14.24 -15.78 -21.09
C LEU A 514 -15.39 -16.45 -21.87
N LYS A 515 -16.30 -15.67 -22.46
CA LYS A 515 -17.44 -16.17 -23.24
C LYS A 515 -17.12 -16.34 -24.72
N GLU A 516 -16.02 -15.77 -25.19
CA GLU A 516 -15.63 -15.74 -26.60
C GLU A 516 -15.04 -17.07 -27.03
N ASN A 517 -15.39 -17.52 -28.24
CA ASN A 517 -14.94 -18.82 -28.75
C ASN A 517 -13.41 -18.89 -28.87
N VAL A 518 -12.75 -17.79 -29.22
CA VAL A 518 -11.28 -17.72 -29.30
C VAL A 518 -10.60 -18.01 -27.97
N ILE A 519 -11.22 -17.62 -26.84
CA ILE A 519 -10.69 -17.91 -25.51
C ILE A 519 -11.06 -19.31 -25.06
N LYS A 520 -12.31 -19.74 -25.27
CA LYS A 520 -12.76 -21.10 -24.93
C LYS A 520 -11.92 -22.18 -25.61
N ASN A 521 -11.45 -21.90 -26.84
CA ASN A 521 -10.69 -22.82 -27.67
C ASN A 521 -9.17 -22.61 -27.62
N ALA A 522 -8.68 -21.69 -26.76
CA ALA A 522 -7.26 -21.46 -26.59
C ALA A 522 -6.57 -22.65 -25.92
N ASP A 523 -5.32 -22.94 -26.29
CA ASP A 523 -4.43 -23.85 -25.57
C ASP A 523 -3.79 -23.13 -24.37
N TRP A 524 -3.30 -21.91 -24.60
CA TRP A 524 -2.73 -21.01 -23.60
C TRP A 524 -3.31 -19.62 -23.72
N ILE A 525 -3.48 -18.94 -22.59
CA ILE A 525 -4.01 -17.58 -22.50
C ILE A 525 -3.01 -16.69 -21.76
N ALA A 526 -2.79 -15.47 -22.27
CA ALA A 526 -2.11 -14.41 -21.54
C ALA A 526 -2.87 -13.09 -21.75
N HIS A 527 -2.94 -12.26 -20.71
CA HIS A 527 -3.31 -10.86 -20.88
C HIS A 527 -2.02 -10.02 -20.96
N ILE A 528 -1.82 -9.32 -22.08
CA ILE A 528 -0.62 -8.54 -22.36
C ILE A 528 -1.04 -7.15 -22.80
N ASP A 529 -0.49 -6.13 -22.15
CA ASP A 529 -0.71 -4.72 -22.52
C ASP A 529 0.12 -4.35 -23.77
N VAL A 530 -0.29 -3.34 -24.54
CA VAL A 530 0.37 -2.96 -25.81
C VAL A 530 1.79 -2.39 -25.62
N ASP A 531 2.15 -2.05 -24.39
CA ASP A 531 3.48 -1.63 -23.96
C ASP A 531 4.27 -2.79 -23.30
N GLU A 532 3.85 -4.03 -23.50
CA GLU A 532 4.48 -5.25 -22.98
C GLU A 532 4.84 -6.24 -24.09
N PHE A 533 6.08 -6.74 -24.08
CA PHE A 533 6.62 -7.64 -25.10
C PHE A 533 7.25 -8.89 -24.45
N MET A 534 6.80 -10.08 -24.86
CA MET A 534 7.30 -11.36 -24.36
C MET A 534 8.69 -11.69 -24.95
N ASN A 535 9.75 -11.27 -24.26
CA ASN A 535 11.13 -11.51 -24.68
C ASN A 535 11.56 -12.94 -24.30
N ILE A 536 11.43 -13.86 -25.25
CA ILE A 536 11.85 -15.26 -25.12
C ILE A 536 13.35 -15.38 -25.42
N ARG A 537 14.09 -15.91 -24.46
CA ARG A 537 15.57 -15.86 -24.42
C ARG A 537 16.22 -17.24 -24.58
N CYS A 538 15.44 -18.24 -24.94
CA CYS A 538 15.91 -19.60 -25.23
C CYS A 538 15.57 -20.03 -26.67
N GLY A 539 16.35 -20.98 -27.20
CA GLY A 539 16.13 -21.54 -28.54
C GLY A 539 16.19 -20.47 -29.63
N ASN A 540 15.21 -20.48 -30.53
CA ASN A 540 15.01 -19.47 -31.57
C ASN A 540 14.10 -18.31 -31.11
N GLY A 541 13.96 -18.12 -29.79
CA GLY A 541 13.12 -17.06 -29.21
C GLY A 541 11.63 -17.27 -29.46
N THR A 542 11.14 -18.52 -29.47
CA THR A 542 9.75 -18.86 -29.80
C THR A 542 9.01 -19.47 -28.62
N LEU A 543 7.68 -19.36 -28.60
CA LEU A 543 6.84 -19.99 -27.57
C LEU A 543 6.99 -21.52 -27.59
N ASP A 544 7.17 -22.13 -28.76
CA ASP A 544 7.40 -23.58 -28.87
C ASP A 544 8.72 -24.00 -28.20
N ASP A 545 9.81 -23.25 -28.45
CA ASP A 545 11.09 -23.48 -27.77
C ASP A 545 10.98 -23.29 -26.27
N LEU A 546 10.23 -22.29 -25.82
CA LEU A 546 9.97 -22.04 -24.40
C LEU A 546 9.22 -23.21 -23.78
N PHE A 547 8.10 -23.64 -24.37
CA PHE A 547 7.31 -24.76 -23.86
C PHE A 547 8.08 -26.07 -23.83
N ALA A 548 8.98 -26.31 -24.78
CA ALA A 548 9.89 -27.46 -24.76
C ALA A 548 10.83 -27.46 -23.53
N ARG A 549 11.16 -26.27 -22.98
CA ARG A 549 12.00 -26.13 -21.78
C ARG A 549 11.22 -26.24 -20.47
N ILE A 550 9.90 -26.07 -20.50
CA ILE A 550 9.00 -26.16 -19.35
C ILE A 550 7.77 -27.04 -19.64
N PRO A 551 7.95 -28.31 -20.07
CA PRO A 551 6.86 -29.14 -20.60
C PRO A 551 5.74 -29.38 -19.58
N ASP A 552 6.10 -29.43 -18.30
CA ASP A 552 5.19 -29.64 -17.17
C ASP A 552 4.43 -28.39 -16.71
N ALA A 553 4.86 -27.19 -17.11
CA ALA A 553 4.25 -25.96 -16.61
C ALA A 553 2.78 -25.85 -17.07
N THR A 554 1.92 -25.37 -16.17
CA THR A 554 0.53 -24.98 -16.48
C THR A 554 0.32 -23.47 -16.32
N ALA A 555 1.27 -22.78 -15.69
CA ALA A 555 1.30 -21.33 -15.56
C ALA A 555 2.74 -20.82 -15.48
N LEU A 556 3.03 -19.76 -16.22
CA LEU A 556 4.34 -19.14 -16.35
C LEU A 556 4.23 -17.66 -15.94
N ALA A 557 4.83 -17.30 -14.80
CA ALA A 557 4.91 -15.92 -14.35
C ALA A 557 6.05 -15.20 -15.06
N MET A 558 5.70 -14.40 -16.07
CA MET A 558 6.61 -13.59 -16.86
C MET A 558 6.89 -12.29 -16.10
N THR A 559 8.01 -12.26 -15.37
CA THR A 559 8.35 -11.10 -14.55
C THR A 559 8.72 -9.92 -15.43
N TRP A 560 8.21 -8.74 -15.09
CA TRP A 560 8.53 -7.50 -15.76
C TRP A 560 10.01 -7.17 -15.68
N ARG A 561 10.48 -6.55 -16.75
CA ARG A 561 11.65 -5.69 -16.75
C ARG A 561 11.23 -4.34 -17.32
N LEU A 562 11.30 -3.31 -16.48
CA LEU A 562 10.84 -1.97 -16.86
C LEU A 562 11.91 -1.30 -17.71
N PHE A 563 11.54 -0.85 -18.91
CA PHE A 563 12.39 -0.08 -19.81
C PHE A 563 12.04 1.40 -19.71
N GLY A 564 13.06 2.24 -19.67
CA GLY A 564 12.93 3.68 -19.60
C GLY A 564 12.73 4.31 -20.97
N HIS A 565 12.71 5.64 -20.98
CA HIS A 565 12.52 6.40 -22.21
C HIS A 565 13.78 6.56 -23.07
N ASN A 566 14.96 6.09 -22.60
CA ASN A 566 16.21 6.09 -23.35
C ASN A 566 16.64 7.46 -23.90
N ASP A 567 16.34 8.55 -23.18
CA ASP A 567 16.53 9.94 -23.67
C ASP A 567 15.79 10.24 -25.00
N VAL A 568 14.85 9.38 -25.41
CA VAL A 568 13.98 9.61 -26.57
C VAL A 568 12.90 10.60 -26.17
N VAL A 569 13.08 11.84 -26.58
CA VAL A 569 12.20 12.96 -26.21
C VAL A 569 10.96 13.02 -27.09
N GLN A 570 11.14 12.87 -28.40
CA GLN A 570 10.07 13.01 -29.40
C GLN A 570 9.47 11.66 -29.79
N LEU A 571 8.25 11.67 -30.32
CA LEU A 571 7.68 10.53 -31.04
C LEU A 571 8.56 10.23 -32.26
N ASN A 572 8.99 8.97 -32.39
CA ASN A 572 9.76 8.48 -33.53
C ASN A 572 9.06 7.26 -34.11
N ASP A 573 8.51 7.43 -35.31
CA ASP A 573 7.71 6.43 -35.99
C ASP A 573 8.53 5.60 -37.00
N ASP A 574 9.81 5.95 -37.22
CA ASP A 574 10.69 5.27 -38.18
C ASP A 574 11.30 3.98 -37.59
N LYS A 575 11.35 3.89 -36.27
CA LYS A 575 11.94 2.76 -35.54
C LYS A 575 10.88 2.02 -34.73
N MET A 576 11.05 0.72 -34.58
CA MET A 576 10.20 -0.10 -33.71
C MET A 576 10.51 0.15 -32.23
N VAL A 577 9.53 0.00 -31.34
CA VAL A 577 9.70 0.08 -29.88
C VAL A 577 10.85 -0.82 -29.43
N ILE A 578 10.90 -2.07 -29.93
CA ILE A 578 11.97 -3.03 -29.56
C ILE A 578 13.38 -2.61 -30.03
N GLU A 579 13.49 -1.71 -31.02
CA GLU A 579 14.76 -1.16 -31.51
C GLU A 579 15.17 0.11 -30.75
N GLN A 580 14.19 0.92 -30.31
CA GLN A 580 14.43 2.24 -29.71
C GLN A 580 14.84 2.16 -28.24
N PHE A 581 14.19 1.29 -27.47
CA PHE A 581 14.30 1.27 -26.01
C PHE A 581 15.08 0.03 -25.56
N ASP A 582 16.39 0.20 -25.36
CA ASP A 582 17.33 -0.84 -24.97
C ASP A 582 17.91 -0.67 -23.55
N HIS A 583 17.49 0.32 -22.76
CA HIS A 583 17.91 0.46 -21.36
C HIS A 583 16.73 0.22 -20.40
N ALA A 584 17.04 -0.47 -19.31
CA ALA A 584 16.06 -1.01 -18.39
C ALA A 584 16.51 -0.93 -16.92
N ALA A 585 15.57 -1.26 -16.03
CA ALA A 585 15.81 -1.43 -14.62
C ALA A 585 16.89 -2.50 -14.35
N PRO A 586 17.49 -2.56 -13.15
CA PRO A 586 18.34 -3.68 -12.76
C PRO A 586 17.53 -4.99 -12.62
N LYS A 587 18.09 -6.15 -13.04
CA LYS A 587 17.45 -7.48 -12.84
C LYS A 587 17.04 -7.69 -11.38
N PHE A 588 17.96 -7.41 -10.46
CA PHE A 588 17.68 -7.46 -9.04
C PHE A 588 17.25 -6.09 -8.55
N CYS A 589 15.93 -5.88 -8.40
CA CYS A 589 15.36 -4.63 -7.90
C CYS A 589 14.13 -4.93 -7.01
N PRO A 590 14.34 -5.37 -5.76
CA PRO A 590 13.26 -5.83 -4.89
C PRO A 590 12.27 -4.73 -4.46
N LYS A 591 12.65 -3.47 -4.65
CA LYS A 591 11.94 -2.26 -4.27
C LYS A 591 12.12 -1.20 -5.37
N PRO A 592 11.11 -0.37 -5.69
CA PRO A 592 9.72 -0.55 -5.28
C PRO A 592 9.17 -1.87 -5.83
N HIS A 593 8.15 -2.41 -5.17
CA HIS A 593 7.66 -3.74 -5.49
C HIS A 593 7.07 -3.87 -6.91
N THR A 594 6.76 -2.74 -7.55
CA THR A 594 6.26 -2.66 -8.93
C THR A 594 7.25 -3.18 -9.95
N VAL A 595 8.57 -3.05 -9.72
CA VAL A 595 9.60 -3.50 -10.69
C VAL A 595 9.56 -5.01 -10.92
N TRP A 596 9.06 -5.77 -9.94
CA TRP A 596 8.92 -7.23 -10.01
C TRP A 596 7.48 -7.70 -10.18
N GLY A 597 6.57 -6.83 -10.62
CA GLY A 597 5.26 -7.30 -11.09
C GLY A 597 5.40 -8.31 -12.23
N PHE A 598 4.40 -9.15 -12.45
CA PHE A 598 4.40 -10.10 -13.56
C PHE A 598 3.05 -10.18 -14.25
N LYS A 599 3.05 -10.62 -15.50
CA LYS A 599 1.87 -11.21 -16.17
C LYS A 599 2.03 -12.72 -16.19
N THR A 600 0.93 -13.43 -16.36
CA THR A 600 0.95 -14.89 -16.40
C THR A 600 0.42 -15.38 -17.73
N MET A 601 1.18 -16.25 -18.40
CA MET A 601 0.66 -17.10 -19.46
C MET A 601 0.28 -18.45 -18.85
N PHE A 602 -0.95 -18.93 -19.06
CA PHE A 602 -1.46 -20.13 -18.41
C PHE A 602 -2.23 -21.04 -19.36
N LYS A 603 -2.18 -22.36 -19.12
CA LYS A 603 -2.93 -23.35 -19.89
C LYS A 603 -4.42 -23.19 -19.63
N ASN A 604 -5.21 -23.22 -20.70
CA ASN A 604 -6.67 -23.15 -20.61
C ASN A 604 -7.28 -24.55 -20.41
N ASP A 605 -6.93 -25.18 -19.29
CA ASP A 605 -7.23 -26.60 -19.00
C ASP A 605 -8.38 -26.76 -17.99
N GLY A 606 -9.20 -25.73 -17.82
CA GLY A 606 -10.33 -25.69 -16.88
C GLY A 606 -9.92 -25.59 -15.41
N ALA A 607 -8.64 -25.37 -15.06
CA ALA A 607 -8.23 -25.24 -13.67
C ALA A 607 -8.76 -23.96 -12.98
N TYR A 608 -8.96 -22.89 -13.74
CA TYR A 608 -9.32 -21.58 -13.22
C TYR A 608 -10.66 -21.09 -13.78
N ALA A 609 -11.50 -20.52 -12.91
CA ALA A 609 -12.82 -20.02 -13.33
C ALA A 609 -12.77 -18.67 -14.05
N LYS A 610 -11.71 -17.86 -13.83
CA LYS A 610 -11.53 -16.54 -14.45
C LYS A 610 -10.07 -16.12 -14.47
N PHE A 611 -9.75 -15.02 -15.13
CA PHE A 611 -8.44 -14.38 -15.02
C PHE A 611 -8.55 -12.86 -14.84
N SER A 612 -7.51 -12.26 -14.29
CA SER A 612 -7.35 -10.80 -14.22
C SER A 612 -6.10 -10.38 -14.98
N CYS A 613 -5.82 -9.07 -14.96
CA CYS A 613 -4.70 -8.47 -15.68
C CYS A 613 -3.31 -9.02 -15.31
N HIS A 614 -3.14 -9.76 -14.20
CA HIS A 614 -1.83 -10.31 -13.80
C HIS A 614 -1.77 -11.84 -13.79
N ARG A 615 -2.90 -12.52 -13.56
CA ARG A 615 -2.92 -13.98 -13.37
C ARG A 615 -4.31 -14.59 -13.54
N PRO A 616 -4.38 -15.91 -13.77
CA PRO A 616 -5.61 -16.65 -13.55
C PRO A 616 -6.01 -16.65 -12.07
N ASN A 617 -7.31 -16.68 -11.80
CA ASN A 617 -7.93 -16.51 -10.50
C ASN A 617 -9.04 -17.55 -10.28
N LYS A 618 -9.45 -17.75 -9.03
CA LYS A 618 -10.49 -18.73 -8.65
C LYS A 618 -10.13 -20.13 -9.15
N LEU A 619 -9.00 -20.64 -8.66
CA LEU A 619 -8.57 -22.02 -8.84
C LEU A 619 -9.61 -22.96 -8.23
N PHE A 620 -10.06 -23.97 -8.98
CA PHE A 620 -10.91 -25.03 -8.44
C PHE A 620 -10.10 -26.01 -7.60
N ASP A 621 -10.67 -26.47 -6.47
CA ASP A 621 -9.95 -27.31 -5.53
C ASP A 621 -9.52 -28.65 -6.12
N ASN A 622 -10.34 -29.25 -6.99
CA ASN A 622 -10.01 -30.48 -7.71
C ASN A 622 -8.84 -30.32 -8.71
N ALA A 623 -8.49 -29.10 -9.12
CA ALA A 623 -7.40 -28.84 -10.06
C ALA A 623 -6.08 -28.47 -9.36
N ARG A 624 -6.10 -28.25 -8.03
CA ARG A 624 -4.96 -27.71 -7.27
C ARG A 624 -3.68 -28.57 -7.35
N GLY A 625 -3.85 -29.89 -7.40
CA GLY A 625 -2.74 -30.86 -7.47
C GLY A 625 -2.03 -30.90 -8.82
N ARG A 626 -2.72 -30.59 -9.93
CA ARG A 626 -2.15 -30.62 -11.29
C ARG A 626 -1.57 -29.28 -11.76
N VAL A 627 -1.88 -28.17 -11.08
CA VAL A 627 -1.38 -26.84 -11.44
C VAL A 627 0.07 -26.66 -11.01
N LYS A 628 0.95 -26.42 -11.98
CA LYS A 628 2.40 -26.23 -11.82
C LYS A 628 2.80 -24.84 -12.32
N TRP A 629 3.21 -23.98 -11.39
CA TRP A 629 3.68 -22.63 -11.68
C TRP A 629 5.20 -22.57 -11.77
N VAL A 630 5.71 -21.89 -12.79
CA VAL A 630 7.14 -21.58 -12.95
C VAL A 630 7.37 -20.09 -13.16
N ASN A 631 8.54 -19.59 -12.78
CA ASN A 631 8.97 -18.22 -13.05
C ASN A 631 9.63 -18.07 -14.44
N GLY A 632 10.10 -16.87 -14.77
CA GLY A 632 10.77 -16.59 -16.05
C GLY A 632 12.09 -17.36 -16.29
N SER A 633 12.67 -18.01 -15.27
CA SER A 633 13.81 -18.94 -15.42
C SER A 633 13.38 -20.41 -15.53
N GLY A 634 12.07 -20.70 -15.56
CA GLY A 634 11.53 -22.06 -15.56
C GLY A 634 11.57 -22.76 -14.20
N LEU A 635 11.89 -22.04 -13.11
CA LEU A 635 11.98 -22.60 -11.77
C LEU A 635 10.60 -22.62 -11.07
N PRO A 636 10.27 -23.66 -10.29
CA PRO A 636 9.00 -23.73 -9.57
C PRO A 636 8.73 -22.53 -8.67
N MET A 637 7.48 -22.06 -8.65
CA MET A 637 7.01 -21.04 -7.71
C MET A 637 6.31 -21.66 -6.49
N GLY A 638 6.30 -20.94 -5.37
CA GLY A 638 5.62 -21.38 -4.14
C GLY A 638 4.09 -21.42 -4.28
N ASN A 639 3.42 -22.21 -3.43
CA ASN A 639 1.97 -22.44 -3.51
C ASN A 639 1.11 -21.18 -3.36
N ASP A 640 1.61 -20.12 -2.70
CA ASP A 640 0.87 -18.85 -2.54
C ASP A 640 0.44 -18.25 -3.88
N VAL A 641 1.26 -18.36 -4.93
CA VAL A 641 0.97 -17.76 -6.25
C VAL A 641 -0.28 -18.32 -6.91
N LYS A 642 -0.67 -19.56 -6.54
CA LYS A 642 -1.89 -20.22 -7.02
C LYS A 642 -3.15 -19.49 -6.55
N GLU A 643 -3.07 -18.77 -5.43
CA GLU A 643 -4.22 -18.11 -4.80
C GLU A 643 -4.14 -16.59 -4.78
N LYS A 644 -2.95 -16.02 -4.59
CA LYS A 644 -2.71 -14.59 -4.35
C LYS A 644 -1.35 -14.11 -4.86
N GLY A 645 -1.21 -12.80 -5.01
CA GLY A 645 0.03 -12.15 -5.47
C GLY A 645 -0.03 -11.69 -6.92
N TRP A 646 0.83 -10.74 -7.26
CA TRP A 646 0.97 -10.14 -8.59
C TRP A 646 2.44 -9.84 -8.94
N ARG A 647 3.37 -10.28 -8.08
CA ARG A 647 4.79 -9.93 -8.15
C ARG A 647 5.69 -11.06 -7.67
N SER A 648 6.90 -11.07 -8.19
CA SER A 648 7.99 -11.94 -7.74
C SER A 648 8.56 -11.47 -6.39
N SER A 649 9.25 -12.39 -5.72
CA SER A 649 9.98 -12.17 -4.47
C SER A 649 11.46 -12.48 -4.68
N LYS A 650 12.31 -12.21 -3.68
CA LYS A 650 13.73 -12.62 -3.75
C LYS A 650 13.91 -14.13 -3.96
N ALA A 651 12.95 -14.94 -3.53
CA ALA A 651 13.00 -16.40 -3.68
C ALA A 651 12.46 -16.90 -5.02
N THR A 652 11.69 -16.07 -5.75
CA THR A 652 10.96 -16.50 -6.95
C THR A 652 11.27 -15.68 -8.20
N ILE A 653 12.11 -14.65 -8.10
CA ILE A 653 12.56 -13.84 -9.24
C ILE A 653 13.35 -14.71 -10.23
N GLY A 654 13.12 -14.51 -11.53
CA GLY A 654 13.80 -15.25 -12.59
C GLY A 654 13.44 -14.73 -13.97
N TYR A 655 14.41 -14.77 -14.88
CA TYR A 655 14.31 -14.19 -16.22
C TYR A 655 14.92 -15.09 -17.32
N ASP A 656 15.62 -16.18 -16.99
CA ASP A 656 16.58 -16.84 -17.91
C ASP A 656 15.97 -17.41 -19.20
N LEU A 657 14.71 -17.87 -19.16
CA LEU A 657 14.01 -18.38 -20.34
C LEU A 657 13.13 -17.31 -20.99
N ILE A 658 12.51 -16.45 -20.18
CA ILE A 658 11.62 -15.39 -20.63
C ILE A 658 11.61 -14.22 -19.65
N GLN A 659 11.55 -13.02 -20.21
CA GLN A 659 11.33 -11.75 -19.52
C GLN A 659 10.16 -11.03 -20.18
N LEU A 660 9.34 -10.32 -19.41
CA LEU A 660 8.33 -9.43 -19.99
C LEU A 660 8.88 -8.01 -20.04
N ASN A 661 9.34 -7.58 -21.21
CA ASN A 661 9.84 -6.21 -21.39
C ASN A 661 8.64 -5.26 -21.33
N HIS A 662 8.69 -4.26 -20.45
CA HIS A 662 7.59 -3.30 -20.27
C HIS A 662 8.06 -1.88 -20.57
N TYR A 663 7.61 -1.36 -21.71
CA TYR A 663 7.93 -0.04 -22.26
C TYR A 663 6.88 0.99 -21.84
N ALA A 664 6.66 1.11 -20.53
CA ALA A 664 5.52 1.84 -19.98
C ALA A 664 5.47 3.32 -20.36
N LEU A 665 6.62 3.94 -20.63
CA LEU A 665 6.73 5.35 -21.00
C LEU A 665 6.94 5.55 -22.49
N ARG A 666 7.74 4.69 -23.14
CA ARG A 666 8.28 4.92 -24.48
C ARG A 666 8.98 6.29 -24.48
N SER A 667 8.69 7.21 -25.41
CA SER A 667 9.29 8.55 -25.40
C SER A 667 8.66 9.50 -24.37
N ALA A 668 9.31 10.63 -24.10
CA ALA A 668 8.78 11.66 -23.21
C ALA A 668 7.45 12.26 -23.73
N GLU A 669 7.29 12.44 -25.04
CA GLU A 669 6.01 12.85 -25.65
C GLU A 669 4.92 11.77 -25.52
N SER A 670 5.27 10.49 -25.68
CA SER A 670 4.33 9.38 -25.47
C SER A 670 3.81 9.36 -24.02
N TYR A 671 4.66 9.70 -23.06
CA TYR A 671 4.27 9.85 -21.66
C TYR A 671 3.23 10.97 -21.44
N LEU A 672 3.33 12.11 -22.14
CA LEU A 672 2.31 13.18 -22.03
C LEU A 672 0.94 12.69 -22.51
N ILE A 673 0.91 11.98 -23.65
CA ILE A 673 -0.32 11.38 -24.19
C ILE A 673 -0.88 10.35 -23.21
N LYS A 674 0.00 9.53 -22.59
CA LYS A 674 -0.39 8.58 -21.54
C LYS A 674 -0.99 9.27 -20.32
N ARG A 675 -0.43 10.39 -19.87
CA ARG A 675 -0.98 11.21 -18.79
C ARG A 675 -2.37 11.74 -19.16
N GLN A 676 -2.54 12.27 -20.38
CA GLN A 676 -3.82 12.81 -20.83
C GLN A 676 -4.94 11.76 -20.85
N ARG A 677 -4.66 10.53 -21.34
CA ARG A 677 -5.69 9.47 -21.45
C ARG A 677 -5.96 8.69 -20.15
N GLY A 678 -5.03 8.70 -19.17
CA GLY A 678 -5.16 7.95 -17.91
C GLY A 678 -4.86 6.44 -18.04
N ARG A 679 -5.23 5.64 -17.01
CA ARG A 679 -5.01 4.17 -16.96
C ARG A 679 -6.31 3.38 -17.00
N ALA A 680 -6.33 2.29 -17.77
CA ALA A 680 -7.50 1.40 -17.91
C ALA A 680 -7.93 0.69 -16.61
N LEU A 681 -6.99 0.46 -15.68
CA LEU A 681 -7.28 -0.19 -14.38
C LEU A 681 -7.65 0.81 -13.26
N HIS A 682 -7.22 2.07 -13.37
CA HIS A 682 -7.33 3.08 -12.33
C HIS A 682 -7.68 4.45 -12.93
N VAL A 683 -8.96 4.63 -13.23
CA VAL A 683 -9.47 5.80 -13.96
C VAL A 683 -9.38 7.10 -13.13
N ASP A 684 -9.36 6.99 -11.78
CA ASP A 684 -9.39 8.14 -10.85
C ASP A 684 -8.00 8.61 -10.35
N ARG A 685 -6.88 8.11 -10.91
CA ARG A 685 -5.53 8.50 -10.48
C ARG A 685 -4.80 9.28 -11.57
N SER A 686 -4.50 10.55 -11.30
CA SER A 686 -3.65 11.37 -12.19
C SER A 686 -2.21 10.83 -12.22
N ILE A 687 -1.66 10.61 -13.43
CA ILE A 687 -0.30 10.09 -13.66
C ILE A 687 0.74 11.22 -13.51
N GLY A 688 1.24 11.48 -12.32
CA GLY A 688 2.18 12.58 -12.07
C GLY A 688 3.66 12.17 -12.19
N ILE A 689 4.56 13.06 -11.79
CA ILE A 689 6.02 12.84 -11.77
C ILE A 689 6.43 11.57 -10.99
N ASN A 690 5.66 11.22 -9.95
CA ASN A 690 5.83 9.97 -9.20
C ASN A 690 5.69 8.71 -10.06
N TYR A 691 4.86 8.75 -11.11
CA TYR A 691 4.75 7.65 -12.06
C TYR A 691 5.97 7.58 -12.98
N TRP A 692 6.43 8.74 -13.48
CA TRP A 692 7.67 8.84 -14.26
C TRP A 692 8.85 8.20 -13.51
N VAL A 693 9.12 8.62 -12.26
CA VAL A 693 10.22 8.06 -11.45
C VAL A 693 10.10 6.55 -11.23
N ARG A 694 8.87 6.02 -11.12
CA ARG A 694 8.63 4.58 -10.89
C ARG A 694 8.82 3.73 -12.14
N MET A 695 8.62 4.30 -13.33
CA MET A 695 8.57 3.57 -14.60
C MET A 695 9.76 3.85 -15.52
N ASP A 696 10.39 5.01 -15.40
CA ASP A 696 11.56 5.39 -16.19
C ASP A 696 12.82 4.74 -15.62
N TRP A 697 13.31 3.68 -16.26
CA TRP A 697 14.53 2.99 -15.83
C TRP A 697 15.51 2.84 -16.99
N ASN A 698 16.63 3.56 -16.94
CA ASN A 698 17.63 3.60 -18.02
C ASN A 698 19.00 3.05 -17.58
N ASP A 699 19.04 2.26 -16.50
CA ASP A 699 20.27 1.92 -15.79
C ASP A 699 21.13 0.84 -16.47
N HIS A 700 20.50 -0.14 -17.12
CA HIS A 700 21.20 -1.28 -17.72
C HIS A 700 20.71 -1.58 -19.13
N LYS A 701 21.67 -1.68 -20.06
CA LYS A 701 21.40 -2.09 -21.42
C LYS A 701 20.93 -3.56 -21.50
N ASP A 702 19.86 -3.81 -22.25
CA ASP A 702 19.31 -5.12 -22.61
C ASP A 702 18.83 -5.12 -24.08
N ILE A 703 19.67 -5.64 -24.97
CA ILE A 703 19.40 -5.77 -26.41
C ILE A 703 18.89 -7.15 -26.82
N THR A 704 18.61 -8.04 -25.86
CA THR A 704 18.27 -9.46 -26.17
C THR A 704 17.02 -9.60 -27.02
N ILE A 705 16.07 -8.67 -26.87
CA ILE A 705 14.84 -8.64 -27.67
C ILE A 705 15.10 -8.30 -29.14
N GLN A 706 16.16 -7.53 -29.46
CA GLN A 706 16.48 -7.02 -30.80
C GLN A 706 16.88 -8.13 -31.78
N ARG A 707 17.19 -9.34 -31.28
CA ARG A 707 17.31 -10.53 -32.12
C ARG A 707 16.02 -10.83 -32.90
N ASN A 708 14.88 -10.28 -32.48
CA ASN A 708 13.59 -10.37 -33.18
C ASN A 708 13.40 -9.30 -34.26
N THR A 709 14.24 -8.28 -34.33
CA THR A 709 14.02 -7.10 -35.18
C THR A 709 13.77 -7.48 -36.63
N THR A 710 14.62 -8.31 -37.23
CA THR A 710 14.48 -8.71 -38.64
C THR A 710 13.15 -9.43 -38.93
N ARG A 711 12.75 -10.40 -38.10
CA ARG A 711 11.50 -11.15 -38.32
C ARG A 711 10.25 -10.33 -37.99
N THR A 712 10.35 -9.43 -37.02
CA THR A 712 9.26 -8.51 -36.66
C THR A 712 9.04 -7.51 -37.79
N ARG A 713 10.11 -6.94 -38.34
CA ARG A 713 10.05 -6.01 -39.47
C ARG A 713 9.42 -6.68 -40.70
N ALA A 714 9.81 -7.91 -41.03
CA ALA A 714 9.23 -8.65 -42.14
C ALA A 714 7.70 -8.86 -41.98
N GLU A 715 7.23 -9.21 -40.78
CA GLU A 715 5.79 -9.35 -40.49
C GLU A 715 5.07 -7.99 -40.53
N LEU A 716 5.66 -6.95 -39.95
CA LEU A 716 5.15 -5.58 -39.97
C LEU A 716 4.98 -5.07 -41.41
N ASP A 717 6.03 -5.21 -42.24
CA ASP A 717 6.03 -4.81 -43.64
C ASP A 717 4.95 -5.58 -44.42
N THR A 718 4.78 -6.87 -44.14
CA THR A 718 3.72 -7.70 -44.74
C THR A 718 2.33 -7.19 -44.38
N LEU A 719 2.08 -6.85 -43.11
CA LEU A 719 0.79 -6.30 -42.67
C LEU A 719 0.52 -4.95 -43.35
N LEU A 720 1.52 -4.07 -43.44
CA LEU A 720 1.38 -2.72 -44.01
C LEU A 720 1.34 -2.68 -45.55
N GLN A 721 1.45 -3.83 -46.24
CA GLN A 721 1.08 -3.93 -47.65
C GLN A 721 -0.41 -3.66 -47.88
N ASP A 722 -1.26 -3.90 -46.87
CA ASP A 722 -2.68 -3.52 -46.94
C ASP A 722 -2.82 -1.98 -46.86
N ASP A 723 -3.31 -1.39 -47.96
CA ASP A 723 -3.43 0.07 -48.10
C ASP A 723 -4.33 0.70 -47.03
N THR A 724 -5.39 0.01 -46.61
CA THR A 724 -6.33 0.53 -45.62
C THR A 724 -5.68 0.55 -44.23
N LEU A 725 -5.02 -0.55 -43.84
CA LEU A 725 -4.29 -0.63 -42.59
C LEU A 725 -3.16 0.40 -42.55
N ARG A 726 -2.36 0.51 -43.63
CA ARG A 726 -1.28 1.49 -43.74
C ARG A 726 -1.77 2.92 -43.58
N LYS A 727 -2.90 3.27 -44.21
CA LYS A 727 -3.51 4.59 -44.08
C LYS A 727 -3.96 4.90 -42.65
N TRP A 728 -4.61 3.94 -41.97
CA TRP A 728 -5.04 4.14 -40.58
C TRP A 728 -3.86 4.19 -39.61
N HIS A 729 -2.83 3.38 -39.84
CA HIS A 729 -1.59 3.45 -39.07
C HIS A 729 -0.93 4.83 -39.17
N GLY A 730 -0.77 5.37 -40.39
CA GLY A 730 -0.25 6.71 -40.60
C GLY A 730 -1.10 7.81 -39.95
N LYS A 731 -2.44 7.72 -40.05
CA LYS A 731 -3.35 8.64 -39.36
C LYS A 731 -3.20 8.62 -37.84
N ALA A 732 -2.97 7.44 -37.25
CA ALA A 732 -2.74 7.33 -35.81
C ALA A 732 -1.44 8.01 -35.40
N GLN A 733 -0.37 7.84 -36.19
CA GLN A 733 0.90 8.54 -35.97
C GLN A 733 0.73 10.06 -36.08
N ASP A 734 0.05 10.54 -37.13
CA ASP A 734 -0.28 11.97 -37.30
C ASP A 734 -1.08 12.51 -36.11
N TRP A 735 -2.08 11.76 -35.64
CA TRP A 735 -2.87 12.15 -34.47
C TRP A 735 -2.01 12.27 -33.22
N HIS A 736 -1.11 11.32 -32.95
CA HIS A 736 -0.23 11.36 -31.77
C HIS A 736 0.76 12.53 -31.86
N ARG A 737 1.33 12.81 -33.04
CA ARG A 737 2.18 13.99 -33.27
C ARG A 737 1.42 15.30 -33.03
N ALA A 738 0.20 15.41 -33.58
CA ALA A 738 -0.65 16.57 -33.36
C ALA A 738 -1.03 16.74 -31.88
N LYS A 739 -1.34 15.62 -31.19
CA LYS A 739 -1.67 15.63 -29.76
C LYS A 739 -0.46 16.01 -28.90
N ALA A 740 0.74 15.51 -29.20
CA ALA A 740 1.95 15.93 -28.52
C ALA A 740 2.18 17.44 -28.70
N ALA A 741 2.05 17.97 -29.92
CA ALA A 741 2.18 19.40 -30.20
C ALA A 741 1.11 20.25 -29.50
N GLU A 742 -0.11 19.74 -29.32
CA GLU A 742 -1.17 20.37 -28.51
C GLU A 742 -0.79 20.40 -27.03
N LEU A 743 -0.36 19.26 -26.46
CA LEU A 743 -0.01 19.15 -25.05
C LEU A 743 1.20 20.04 -24.69
N HIS A 744 2.17 20.20 -25.58
CA HIS A 744 3.29 21.13 -25.38
C HIS A 744 2.87 22.59 -25.20
N LYS A 745 1.72 22.99 -25.76
CA LYS A 745 1.16 24.35 -25.65
C LYS A 745 0.39 24.56 -24.34
N MET A 746 0.15 23.52 -23.55
CA MET A 746 -0.54 23.60 -22.27
C MET A 746 0.50 23.70 -21.14
N ASP A 747 0.43 24.76 -20.33
CA ASP A 747 1.42 25.03 -19.27
C ASP A 747 1.64 23.83 -18.32
N GLU A 748 0.56 23.18 -17.85
CA GLU A 748 0.67 21.99 -16.98
C GLU A 748 1.51 20.87 -17.61
N PHE A 749 1.31 20.60 -18.90
CA PHE A 749 1.98 19.52 -19.61
C PHE A 749 3.41 19.92 -20.02
N SER A 750 3.62 21.18 -20.39
CA SER A 750 4.96 21.74 -20.65
C SER A 750 5.85 21.66 -19.41
N ASP A 751 5.30 22.00 -18.24
CA ASP A 751 6.01 21.91 -16.97
C ASP A 751 6.25 20.47 -16.55
N LEU A 752 5.27 19.58 -16.72
CA LEU A 752 5.45 18.15 -16.47
C LEU A 752 6.53 17.55 -17.38
N TYR A 753 6.56 17.95 -18.65
CA TYR A 753 7.56 17.50 -19.62
C TYR A 753 8.97 17.94 -19.20
N LYS A 754 9.18 19.22 -18.89
CA LYS A 754 10.46 19.74 -18.38
C LYS A 754 10.90 19.01 -17.11
N GLN A 755 9.98 18.86 -16.15
CA GLN A 755 10.25 18.13 -14.90
C GLN A 755 10.65 16.68 -15.17
N ALA A 756 9.99 15.98 -16.10
CA ALA A 756 10.32 14.61 -16.44
C ALA A 756 11.74 14.49 -17.02
N LEU A 757 12.13 15.38 -17.94
CA LEU A 757 13.46 15.39 -18.55
C LEU A 757 14.57 15.80 -17.58
N ASP A 758 14.27 16.67 -16.61
CA ASP A 758 15.22 17.07 -15.57
C ASP A 758 15.49 15.95 -14.54
N ILE A 759 14.70 14.87 -14.55
CA ILE A 759 14.87 13.76 -13.62
C ILE A 759 15.98 12.82 -14.07
N LYS A 760 17.17 13.04 -13.49
CA LYS A 760 18.33 12.17 -13.61
C LYS A 760 18.65 11.56 -12.26
N MET A 761 18.18 10.34 -12.05
CA MET A 761 18.37 9.57 -10.82
C MET A 761 18.97 8.22 -11.15
N SER A 762 19.96 7.79 -10.37
CA SER A 762 20.48 6.42 -10.36
C SER A 762 19.41 5.43 -9.87
N ALA A 763 19.58 4.14 -10.16
CA ALA A 763 18.70 3.10 -9.65
C ALA A 763 18.49 3.19 -8.14
N MET A 764 19.56 3.38 -7.37
CA MET A 764 19.48 3.45 -5.90
C MET A 764 18.64 4.67 -5.45
N GLU A 765 18.77 5.79 -6.13
CA GLU A 765 17.97 6.98 -5.85
C GLU A 765 16.50 6.77 -6.20
N ARG A 766 16.20 6.20 -7.37
CA ARG A 766 14.83 5.87 -7.77
C ARG A 766 14.17 4.89 -6.81
N VAL A 767 14.91 3.89 -6.33
CA VAL A 767 14.45 2.95 -5.28
C VAL A 767 14.10 3.71 -3.99
N ALA A 768 14.99 4.58 -3.52
CA ALA A 768 14.81 5.31 -2.27
C ALA A 768 13.61 6.27 -2.32
N TYR A 769 13.48 7.00 -3.43
CA TYR A 769 12.35 7.89 -3.70
C TYR A 769 11.03 7.13 -3.78
N SER A 770 10.99 6.07 -4.59
CA SER A 770 9.77 5.26 -4.77
C SER A 770 9.29 4.60 -3.47
N LEU A 771 10.22 4.21 -2.60
CA LEU A 771 9.91 3.64 -1.29
C LEU A 771 9.31 4.66 -0.31
N ALA A 772 9.76 5.91 -0.35
CA ALA A 772 9.15 6.96 0.48
C ALA A 772 7.68 7.15 0.08
N LEU A 773 7.38 7.13 -1.22
CA LEU A 773 6.02 7.24 -1.73
C LEU A 773 5.13 6.03 -1.37
N ASP A 774 5.68 4.81 -1.32
CA ASP A 774 4.94 3.59 -0.96
C ASP A 774 4.64 3.48 0.56
N MET A 775 5.33 4.25 1.40
CA MET A 775 5.06 4.32 2.85
C MET A 775 4.04 5.41 3.23
N GLU A 776 3.72 6.30 2.28
CA GLU A 776 2.69 7.33 2.40
C GLU A 776 1.31 6.85 1.89
N SER A 777 1.28 5.76 1.12
CA SER A 777 0.06 5.05 0.72
C SER A 777 -0.39 4.03 1.75
#